data_AF-A0A8H7AZV1-F1
#
_entry.id   AF-A0A8H7AZV1-F1
#
_cell.length_a   1.000
_cell.length_b   1.000
_cell.length_c   1.000
_cell.angle_alpha   90.00
_cell.angle_beta   90.00
_cell.angle_gamma   90.00
#
_symmetry.space_group_name_H-M   'P 1'
#
loop_
_entity.id
_entity.type
_entity.pdbx_description
1 polymer ?
#
loop_
_entity_poly.entity_id
_entity_poly.type
_entity_poly.pdbx_seq_one_letter_code
_entity_poly.pdbx_strand_id
1 'polypeptide(L)'
;CAPKASSSTDAQRAMAAVFLSWLCLASTFAVATAASPGLKYIMQHNVVPERLLVANITEVALAFMRSDTFNVPDQHEWPLFTSIDEVRPKFPAGTIIQIAIGGWGDTDGFSKAAKTEESRKLFASNVKAMLDATGADGIDVDWEYPGGNGEDYKTPDHLNTDKAWEIDAYPKFLAEIRSAIGPEKTISAAVPGLPRDMLAFTPFNVPAIMEAVDYLNIMTYDLFNRRDNVTKHHTGIQNSLEAIDAYLDAGVPPEKANLGLAFYIKWYKTAVNSTCDIKPIGCATELMEDPVTGADLGKAGAFSWHDAVPEELSASYERAMERGVYDDVGGGHYYWDAEENLFWTWDTPEAIKRKVQVIMKDKGLGGVFAWGLGEDAPAFEHLKASNEAVRALGTEDSERQARGERNELYSNAEMEIFPDATPTMPNICEVQFSRMALVRLSIPRFSTSQMCWQPPRLAYNSLTMPGAPCLFKRESEPWTTGPSRFTISRTSHASRLATKLVTKSRPCTTSKMTSQADPQALIEQLQLLNADPSAYFKNDAQKRDFQKSVRQAETAVEEPFETMQRLVYGPLPLVTARIGQDRGIFEALAKSQDGVQLDVLAQASGLQKGVLEAVLDYMCTKGMGVEVAPGTYKATPLTHMLLVPLFKDAVTHFHDNCAPAFTALNQALVAQKANKTAFQLGQHSNEDFYTWMETHPIQQGAFHRFMEAQFASLPTWLDVISFNTEIAKGVSAEDVVFVDVGGGNGSQCAALKKAFPELKGRIILQDRPAVLETALDVNGVELMAHDFLIEQPVHNARAYYFRQILHNFDDDTCIRILQMHLPALQHNPESRIYIDDKTLPDDKPDASTPGVEYTAALSLAMKAMFDAQERREKHWRWIIDQAGLEVVEIRKFTKFDDSVIIAKRRYQDQWR
;
A
#
# COMPACT_ATOMS: atom_id res chain seq x y z
N CYS A 1 45.98 6.50 63.05
CA CYS A 1 46.30 5.20 62.40
C CYS A 1 45.17 4.82 61.45
N ALA A 2 45.48 4.30 60.26
CA ALA A 2 44.48 3.78 59.32
C ALA A 2 44.04 2.35 59.70
N PRO A 3 42.87 1.93 59.20
CA PRO A 3 42.81 0.72 58.37
C PRO A 3 42.17 1.07 57.01
N LYS A 4 42.83 0.86 55.87
CA LYS A 4 43.11 -0.41 55.15
C LYS A 4 41.89 -1.02 54.47
N ALA A 5 42.02 -1.21 53.15
CA ALA A 5 41.00 -1.71 52.25
C ALA A 5 41.10 -3.22 52.00
N SER A 6 39.96 -3.83 51.71
CA SER A 6 39.74 -5.12 51.04
C SER A 6 38.25 -5.19 50.67
N SER A 7 37.79 -5.66 49.51
CA SER A 7 38.49 -6.11 48.30
C SER A 7 37.55 -5.91 47.09
N SER A 8 38.11 -5.68 45.90
CA SER A 8 37.37 -5.29 44.68
C SER A 8 36.57 -6.41 43.99
N THR A 9 36.16 -7.44 44.74
CA THR A 9 35.60 -8.69 44.20
C THR A 9 34.09 -8.73 44.08
N ASP A 10 33.36 -7.98 44.91
CA ASP A 10 31.88 -8.06 44.94
C ASP A 10 31.21 -7.11 43.94
N ALA A 11 31.79 -5.93 43.71
CA ALA A 11 31.31 -5.00 42.68
C ALA A 11 31.45 -5.57 41.26
N GLN A 12 32.50 -6.38 40.99
CA GLN A 12 32.67 -7.07 39.71
C GLN A 12 31.69 -8.24 39.55
N ARG A 13 31.32 -8.93 40.64
CA ARG A 13 30.29 -9.99 40.61
C ARG A 13 28.88 -9.43 40.40
N ALA A 14 28.55 -8.29 41.01
CA ALA A 14 27.29 -7.60 40.78
C ALA A 14 27.15 -7.12 39.32
N MET A 15 28.19 -6.48 38.74
CA MET A 15 28.16 -6.09 37.33
C MET A 15 28.15 -7.30 36.38
N ALA A 16 28.86 -8.39 36.69
CA ALA A 16 28.80 -9.61 35.88
C ALA A 16 27.41 -10.27 35.89
N ALA A 17 26.71 -10.27 37.03
CA ALA A 17 25.33 -10.78 37.11
C ALA A 17 24.35 -9.91 36.30
N VAL A 18 24.50 -8.59 36.34
CA VAL A 18 23.69 -7.67 35.51
C VAL A 18 24.02 -7.83 34.02
N PHE A 19 25.30 -7.92 33.64
CA PHE A 19 25.69 -8.16 32.24
C PHE A 19 25.27 -9.54 31.71
N LEU A 20 25.33 -10.61 32.50
CA LEU A 20 24.78 -11.91 32.08
C LEU A 20 23.25 -11.87 31.98
N SER A 21 22.54 -11.16 32.87
CA SER A 21 21.09 -10.99 32.74
C SER A 21 20.71 -10.24 31.46
N TRP A 22 21.49 -9.23 31.07
CA TRP A 22 21.32 -8.51 29.80
C TRP A 22 21.70 -9.36 28.57
N LEU A 23 22.76 -10.18 28.65
CA LEU A 23 23.14 -11.07 27.55
C LEU A 23 22.15 -12.22 27.33
N CYS A 24 21.56 -12.79 28.39
CA CYS A 24 20.51 -13.80 28.26
C CYS A 24 19.16 -13.21 27.78
N LEU A 25 18.86 -11.95 28.11
CA LEU A 25 17.73 -11.21 27.52
C LEU A 25 17.98 -10.80 26.06
N ALA A 26 19.24 -10.58 25.65
CA ALA A 26 19.61 -10.25 24.28
C ALA A 26 19.71 -11.49 23.35
N SER A 27 19.85 -12.70 23.89
CA SER A 27 19.98 -13.93 23.10
C SER A 27 18.71 -14.80 23.01
N THR A 28 17.56 -14.28 23.46
CA THR A 28 16.24 -14.92 23.32
C THR A 28 15.28 -14.16 22.40
N PHE A 29 15.74 -13.05 21.79
CA PHE A 29 15.07 -12.38 20.66
C PHE A 29 15.67 -12.76 19.29
N ALA A 30 16.07 -14.02 19.15
CA ALA A 30 15.89 -14.75 17.89
C ALA A 30 14.57 -15.51 17.96
N VAL A 31 13.47 -14.78 18.18
CA VAL A 31 12.17 -15.27 17.73
C VAL A 31 12.34 -15.40 16.23
N ALA A 32 12.30 -16.64 15.71
CA ALA A 32 12.04 -16.83 14.31
C ALA A 32 10.72 -16.12 14.07
N THR A 33 10.76 -14.96 13.42
CA THR A 33 9.55 -14.25 13.01
C THR A 33 8.89 -15.19 12.03
N ALA A 34 7.91 -15.95 12.51
CA ALA A 34 6.93 -16.59 11.65
C ALA A 34 6.43 -15.47 10.75
N ALA A 35 6.81 -15.52 9.47
CA ALA A 35 6.45 -14.50 8.52
C ALA A 35 4.93 -14.40 8.58
N SER A 36 4.40 -13.22 8.93
CA SER A 36 2.95 -13.04 8.93
C SER A 36 2.47 -13.43 7.54
N PRO A 37 1.52 -14.38 7.41
CA PRO A 37 1.21 -14.99 6.12
C PRO A 37 0.96 -13.89 5.09
N GLY A 38 1.78 -13.89 4.04
CA GLY A 38 1.76 -12.87 3.00
C GLY A 38 0.75 -13.22 1.91
N LEU A 39 0.30 -12.22 1.16
CA LEU A 39 -0.32 -12.47 -0.13
C LEU A 39 0.71 -12.32 -1.24
N LYS A 40 0.76 -13.35 -2.09
CA LYS A 40 1.70 -13.50 -3.19
C LYS A 40 0.90 -13.54 -4.48
N TYR A 41 1.35 -12.92 -5.56
CA TYR A 41 0.54 -12.83 -6.78
C TYR A 41 1.36 -13.09 -8.02
N ILE A 42 0.74 -13.75 -8.99
CA ILE A 42 1.31 -13.85 -10.34
C ILE A 42 0.54 -12.88 -11.25
N MET A 43 1.27 -12.12 -12.05
CA MET A 43 0.77 -11.00 -12.85
C MET A 43 0.99 -11.28 -14.34
N GLN A 44 -0.06 -11.73 -15.00
CA GLN A 44 -0.15 -11.90 -16.46
C GLN A 44 -0.71 -10.64 -17.16
N HIS A 45 -1.57 -9.89 -16.46
CA HIS A 45 -2.18 -8.65 -16.96
C HIS A 45 -1.55 -7.43 -16.30
N ASN A 46 -1.27 -6.38 -17.07
CA ASN A 46 -0.69 -5.11 -16.59
C ASN A 46 -1.64 -4.28 -15.69
N VAL A 47 -2.86 -4.76 -15.48
CA VAL A 47 -3.92 -4.15 -14.67
C VAL A 47 -3.64 -4.43 -13.20
N VAL A 48 -3.31 -3.38 -12.45
CA VAL A 48 -3.00 -3.42 -11.01
C VAL A 48 -3.97 -2.46 -10.31
N PRO A 49 -4.61 -2.85 -9.20
CA PRO A 49 -5.54 -1.98 -8.49
C PRO A 49 -4.85 -0.82 -7.78
N GLU A 50 -5.68 0.05 -7.19
CA GLU A 50 -5.26 1.11 -6.29
C GLU A 50 -4.26 0.64 -5.22
N ARG A 51 -3.35 1.55 -4.82
CA ARG A 51 -2.21 1.23 -3.98
C ARG A 51 -2.56 0.64 -2.59
N LEU A 52 -3.76 0.93 -2.08
CA LEU A 52 -4.24 0.40 -0.80
C LEU A 52 -4.57 -1.09 -0.89
N LEU A 53 -5.08 -1.57 -2.03
CA LEU A 53 -5.51 -2.95 -2.18
C LEU A 53 -4.32 -3.90 -2.39
N VAL A 54 -3.21 -3.39 -2.93
CA VAL A 54 -1.92 -4.09 -3.02
C VAL A 54 -1.04 -3.93 -1.78
N ALA A 55 -1.51 -3.25 -0.72
CA ALA A 55 -0.67 -2.87 0.43
C ALA A 55 -0.12 -4.06 1.26
N ASN A 56 -0.77 -5.23 1.20
CA ASN A 56 -0.34 -6.45 1.92
C ASN A 56 0.32 -7.48 0.97
N ILE A 57 0.63 -7.09 -0.28
CA ILE A 57 1.29 -7.96 -1.25
C ILE A 57 2.79 -7.98 -0.97
N THR A 58 3.29 -9.14 -0.54
CA THR A 58 4.70 -9.35 -0.21
C THR A 58 5.53 -9.68 -1.45
N GLU A 59 4.93 -10.35 -2.42
CA GLU A 59 5.60 -10.91 -3.60
C GLU A 59 4.72 -10.80 -4.85
N VAL A 60 5.33 -10.45 -6.00
CA VAL A 60 4.69 -10.39 -7.32
C VAL A 60 5.58 -11.06 -8.35
N ALA A 61 5.06 -12.00 -9.14
CA ALA A 61 5.79 -12.59 -10.27
C ALA A 61 5.27 -12.06 -11.62
N LEU A 62 6.16 -11.66 -12.51
CA LEU A 62 5.83 -11.28 -13.90
C LEU A 62 5.72 -12.53 -14.77
N ALA A 63 4.52 -12.81 -15.31
CA ALA A 63 4.23 -13.99 -16.12
C ALA A 63 4.04 -13.63 -17.61
N PHE A 64 4.72 -14.24 -18.58
CA PHE A 64 5.70 -15.33 -18.49
C PHE A 64 6.95 -15.03 -19.31
N MET A 65 8.11 -15.44 -18.79
CA MET A 65 9.32 -15.61 -19.59
C MET A 65 9.37 -17.05 -20.12
N ARG A 66 9.52 -17.22 -21.43
CA ARG A 66 9.57 -18.55 -22.04
C ARG A 66 10.78 -19.36 -21.54
N SER A 67 10.55 -20.62 -21.18
CA SER A 67 11.55 -21.54 -20.66
C SER A 67 12.68 -21.81 -21.66
N ASP A 68 12.40 -21.78 -22.97
CA ASP A 68 13.39 -22.04 -24.02
C ASP A 68 14.44 -20.93 -24.18
N THR A 69 14.11 -19.68 -23.82
CA THR A 69 15.02 -18.52 -23.79
C THR A 69 16.33 -18.81 -23.02
N PHE A 70 16.24 -19.59 -21.95
CA PHE A 70 17.36 -19.88 -21.05
C PHE A 70 18.27 -21.02 -21.56
N ASN A 71 17.91 -21.71 -22.64
CA ASN A 71 18.74 -22.76 -23.24
C ASN A 71 19.71 -22.23 -24.31
N VAL A 72 19.73 -20.91 -24.57
CA VAL A 72 20.53 -20.28 -25.63
C VAL A 72 21.91 -19.87 -25.08
N PRO A 73 23.03 -20.31 -25.67
CA PRO A 73 24.36 -19.78 -25.33
C PRO A 73 24.46 -18.29 -25.63
N ASP A 74 25.13 -17.53 -24.74
CA ASP A 74 25.34 -16.09 -24.88
C ASP A 74 24.03 -15.27 -25.01
N GLN A 75 22.97 -15.67 -24.30
CA GLN A 75 21.68 -14.98 -24.30
C GLN A 75 21.79 -13.57 -23.68
N HIS A 76 21.26 -12.57 -24.39
CA HIS A 76 21.31 -11.16 -23.97
C HIS A 76 19.95 -10.44 -24.02
N GLU A 77 18.90 -11.09 -24.54
CA GLU A 77 17.57 -10.51 -24.68
C GLU A 77 16.58 -11.22 -23.73
N TRP A 78 15.81 -10.43 -22.98
CA TRP A 78 14.86 -10.91 -21.98
C TRP A 78 13.49 -10.28 -22.25
N PRO A 79 12.70 -10.84 -23.20
CA PRO A 79 11.49 -10.19 -23.72
C PRO A 79 10.31 -10.31 -22.74
N LEU A 80 10.31 -9.48 -21.70
CA LEU A 80 9.15 -9.26 -20.83
C LEU A 80 8.14 -8.31 -21.48
N PHE A 81 6.86 -8.45 -21.11
CA PHE A 81 5.78 -7.56 -21.54
C PHE A 81 5.76 -6.20 -20.80
N THR A 82 6.56 -6.06 -19.74
CA THR A 82 6.79 -4.84 -18.95
C THR A 82 8.12 -4.97 -18.20
N SER A 83 8.68 -3.89 -17.70
CA SER A 83 9.93 -3.87 -16.95
C SER A 83 9.73 -3.87 -15.43
N ILE A 84 10.73 -4.35 -14.68
CA ILE A 84 10.72 -4.30 -13.21
C ILE A 84 10.59 -2.84 -12.72
N ASP A 85 11.20 -1.87 -13.39
CA ASP A 85 11.13 -0.44 -13.04
C ASP A 85 9.73 0.17 -13.25
N GLU A 86 8.92 -0.34 -14.19
CA GLU A 86 7.52 0.07 -14.37
C GLU A 86 6.58 -0.56 -13.33
N VAL A 87 6.89 -1.77 -12.88
CA VAL A 87 6.06 -2.52 -11.93
C VAL A 87 6.36 -2.13 -10.48
N ARG A 88 7.64 -1.95 -10.12
CA ARG A 88 8.08 -1.65 -8.76
C ARG A 88 7.39 -0.45 -8.08
N PRO A 89 7.10 0.69 -8.75
CA PRO A 89 6.36 1.79 -8.11
C PRO A 89 4.88 1.50 -7.86
N LYS A 90 4.28 0.47 -8.49
CA LYS A 90 2.88 0.09 -8.29
C LYS A 90 2.64 -0.60 -6.93
N PHE A 91 3.67 -1.20 -6.35
CA PHE A 91 3.59 -1.99 -5.11
C PHE A 91 4.23 -1.27 -3.90
N PRO A 92 4.04 -1.79 -2.67
CA PRO A 92 4.75 -1.31 -1.49
C PRO A 92 6.28 -1.38 -1.62
N ALA A 93 6.97 -0.48 -0.91
CA ALA A 93 8.42 -0.55 -0.81
C ALA A 93 8.82 -1.80 0.01
N GLY A 94 9.55 -2.72 -0.62
CA GLY A 94 9.92 -4.01 -0.03
C GLY A 94 9.18 -5.22 -0.60
N THR A 95 8.19 -5.03 -1.48
CA THR A 95 7.60 -6.13 -2.26
C THR A 95 8.65 -6.76 -3.17
N ILE A 96 8.82 -8.08 -3.09
CA ILE A 96 9.72 -8.88 -3.92
C ILE A 96 9.11 -9.01 -5.32
N ILE A 97 9.85 -8.67 -6.37
CA ILE A 97 9.38 -8.78 -7.75
C ILE A 97 10.17 -9.86 -8.49
N GLN A 98 9.49 -10.97 -8.75
CA GLN A 98 10.02 -12.15 -9.42
C GLN A 98 9.65 -12.14 -10.92
N ILE A 99 10.30 -13.00 -11.69
CA ILE A 99 9.90 -13.34 -13.06
C ILE A 99 9.52 -14.81 -13.09
N ALA A 100 8.29 -15.11 -13.51
CA ALA A 100 7.81 -16.47 -13.69
C ALA A 100 8.34 -17.01 -15.02
N ILE A 101 9.04 -18.14 -14.97
CA ILE A 101 9.60 -18.83 -16.13
C ILE A 101 8.72 -20.04 -16.42
N GLY A 102 8.29 -20.22 -17.67
CA GLY A 102 7.41 -21.33 -18.06
C GLY A 102 5.93 -21.00 -17.96
N GLY A 103 5.16 -21.88 -17.32
CA GLY A 103 3.71 -21.78 -17.17
C GLY A 103 2.93 -22.10 -18.45
N TRP A 104 1.62 -22.29 -18.31
CA TRP A 104 0.67 -22.47 -19.43
C TRP A 104 1.12 -23.51 -20.50
N GLY A 105 1.66 -24.63 -20.04
CA GLY A 105 2.16 -25.72 -20.90
C GLY A 105 3.60 -25.60 -21.41
N ASP A 106 4.31 -24.49 -21.13
CA ASP A 106 5.72 -24.31 -21.52
C ASP A 106 6.68 -25.15 -20.65
N THR A 107 6.78 -26.45 -20.98
CA THR A 107 7.65 -27.42 -20.29
C THR A 107 8.93 -27.77 -21.05
N ASP A 108 8.96 -27.48 -22.35
CA ASP A 108 9.91 -28.03 -23.31
C ASP A 108 11.35 -27.52 -23.10
N GLY A 109 11.50 -26.26 -22.64
CA GLY A 109 12.79 -25.69 -22.28
C GLY A 109 13.32 -26.25 -20.96
N PHE A 110 12.46 -26.56 -20.00
CA PHE A 110 12.86 -27.19 -18.74
C PHE A 110 13.35 -28.63 -18.93
N SER A 111 12.64 -29.45 -19.72
CA SER A 111 13.07 -30.81 -20.06
C SER A 111 14.44 -30.83 -20.78
N LYS A 112 14.74 -29.81 -21.60
CA LYS A 112 16.07 -29.65 -22.22
C LYS A 112 17.12 -29.24 -21.18
N ALA A 113 16.79 -28.30 -20.31
CA ALA A 113 17.68 -27.79 -19.28
C ALA A 113 18.07 -28.84 -18.23
N ALA A 114 17.11 -29.63 -17.74
CA ALA A 114 17.35 -30.59 -16.66
C ALA A 114 18.24 -31.78 -17.07
N LYS A 115 18.36 -32.05 -18.38
CA LYS A 115 18.84 -33.32 -18.95
C LYS A 115 20.28 -33.68 -18.62
N THR A 116 21.21 -32.72 -18.65
CA THR A 116 22.64 -32.92 -18.39
C THR A 116 23.19 -31.88 -17.41
N GLU A 117 24.42 -32.04 -16.94
CA GLU A 117 25.04 -31.06 -16.05
C GLU A 117 25.34 -29.74 -16.78
N GLU A 118 25.75 -29.84 -18.04
CA GLU A 118 26.07 -28.70 -18.91
C GLU A 118 24.82 -27.88 -19.26
N SER A 119 23.71 -28.56 -19.55
CA SER A 119 22.43 -27.90 -19.85
C SER A 119 21.83 -27.21 -18.62
N ARG A 120 21.91 -27.83 -17.43
CA ARG A 120 21.51 -27.19 -16.16
C ARG A 120 22.33 -25.94 -15.88
N LYS A 121 23.66 -26.03 -16.06
CA LYS A 121 24.58 -24.89 -15.84
C LYS A 121 24.34 -23.74 -16.80
N LEU A 122 24.05 -24.03 -18.08
CA LEU A 122 23.69 -23.01 -19.05
C LEU A 122 22.37 -22.30 -18.67
N PHE A 123 21.33 -23.07 -18.31
CA PHE A 123 20.06 -22.49 -17.89
C PHE A 123 20.23 -21.63 -16.64
N ALA A 124 20.91 -22.15 -15.61
CA ALA A 124 21.17 -21.45 -14.36
C ALA A 124 22.02 -20.17 -14.55
N SER A 125 23.02 -20.17 -15.44
CA SER A 125 23.81 -18.98 -15.75
C SER A 125 22.99 -17.93 -16.51
N ASN A 126 22.10 -18.36 -17.41
CA ASN A 126 21.16 -17.46 -18.10
C ASN A 126 20.09 -16.90 -17.15
N VAL A 127 19.59 -17.68 -16.19
CA VAL A 127 18.72 -17.16 -15.11
C VAL A 127 19.45 -16.05 -14.34
N LYS A 128 20.71 -16.27 -13.96
CA LYS A 128 21.51 -15.22 -13.32
C LYS A 128 21.66 -13.98 -14.23
N ALA A 129 22.01 -14.16 -15.50
CA ALA A 129 22.18 -13.05 -16.43
C ALA A 129 20.89 -12.23 -16.62
N MET A 130 19.74 -12.90 -16.62
CA MET A 130 18.42 -12.28 -16.65
C MET A 130 18.14 -11.47 -15.39
N LEU A 131 18.40 -12.01 -14.19
CA LEU A 131 18.23 -11.28 -12.92
C LEU A 131 19.15 -10.06 -12.83
N ASP A 132 20.41 -10.20 -13.28
CA ASP A 132 21.40 -9.11 -13.31
C ASP A 132 20.99 -8.00 -14.31
N ALA A 133 20.34 -8.36 -15.43
CA ALA A 133 19.92 -7.42 -16.47
C ALA A 133 18.58 -6.73 -16.18
N THR A 134 17.64 -7.43 -15.52
CA THR A 134 16.27 -6.93 -15.25
C THR A 134 16.14 -6.24 -13.89
N GLY A 135 17.02 -6.53 -12.93
CA GLY A 135 16.88 -6.04 -11.56
C GLY A 135 15.75 -6.71 -10.76
N ALA A 136 15.26 -7.87 -11.21
CA ALA A 136 14.30 -8.68 -10.48
C ALA A 136 14.90 -9.28 -9.20
N ASP A 137 14.06 -9.46 -8.19
CA ASP A 137 14.44 -9.92 -6.85
C ASP A 137 14.51 -11.46 -6.74
N GLY A 138 13.92 -12.17 -7.71
CA GLY A 138 13.94 -13.63 -7.78
C GLY A 138 13.26 -14.18 -9.03
N ILE A 139 13.01 -15.49 -9.03
CA ILE A 139 12.22 -16.18 -10.07
C ILE A 139 11.10 -17.01 -9.45
N ASP A 140 10.04 -17.25 -10.21
CA ASP A 140 9.14 -18.39 -10.00
C ASP A 140 9.41 -19.43 -11.09
N VAL A 141 9.64 -20.68 -10.69
CA VAL A 141 9.83 -21.82 -11.59
C VAL A 141 8.47 -22.45 -11.84
N ASP A 142 7.80 -21.99 -12.89
CA ASP A 142 6.50 -22.50 -13.31
C ASP A 142 6.67 -23.74 -14.22
N TRP A 143 7.30 -24.77 -13.64
CA TRP A 143 7.37 -26.12 -14.21
C TRP A 143 6.46 -27.04 -13.41
N GLU A 144 5.16 -26.88 -13.60
CA GLU A 144 4.11 -27.51 -12.80
C GLU A 144 4.24 -29.05 -12.77
N TYR A 145 4.53 -29.69 -13.91
CA TYR A 145 4.40 -31.15 -14.06
C TYR A 145 5.73 -31.87 -14.45
N PRO A 146 6.81 -31.81 -13.62
CA PRO A 146 8.05 -32.52 -13.91
C PRO A 146 7.85 -34.03 -13.72
N GLY A 147 8.18 -34.82 -14.74
CA GLY A 147 7.95 -36.26 -14.77
C GLY A 147 6.72 -36.71 -15.57
N GLY A 148 5.90 -35.77 -16.05
CA GLY A 148 4.69 -36.05 -16.83
C GLY A 148 3.39 -35.60 -16.15
N ASN A 149 2.25 -36.00 -16.71
CA ASN A 149 0.90 -35.47 -16.39
C ASN A 149 0.66 -33.99 -16.74
N GLY A 150 1.56 -33.31 -17.47
CA GLY A 150 1.25 -32.02 -18.11
C GLY A 150 0.21 -32.14 -19.23
N GLU A 151 -0.12 -31.05 -19.93
CA GLU A 151 -1.06 -31.09 -21.05
C GLU A 151 -0.69 -32.10 -22.15
N ASP A 152 0.61 -32.32 -22.34
CA ASP A 152 1.18 -33.16 -23.40
C ASP A 152 1.24 -34.66 -23.09
N TYR A 153 0.78 -35.10 -21.91
CA TYR A 153 0.97 -36.46 -21.36
C TYR A 153 0.42 -37.63 -22.20
N LYS A 154 -0.46 -37.34 -23.17
CA LYS A 154 -1.04 -38.30 -24.12
C LYS A 154 -0.45 -38.18 -25.54
N THR A 155 0.39 -37.18 -25.80
CA THR A 155 1.02 -37.03 -27.12
C THR A 155 2.10 -38.11 -27.30
N PRO A 156 2.27 -38.69 -28.51
CA PRO A 156 3.15 -39.86 -28.70
C PRO A 156 4.61 -39.65 -28.32
N ASP A 157 5.12 -38.41 -28.38
CA ASP A 157 6.52 -38.07 -28.12
C ASP A 157 6.77 -37.55 -26.68
N HIS A 158 5.72 -37.38 -25.86
CA HIS A 158 5.80 -36.79 -24.50
C HIS A 158 5.11 -37.67 -23.43
N LEU A 159 5.07 -38.99 -23.63
CA LEU A 159 4.48 -39.91 -22.65
C LEU A 159 5.22 -39.85 -21.31
N ASN A 160 4.50 -40.06 -20.20
CA ASN A 160 5.08 -40.07 -18.86
C ASN A 160 6.29 -41.02 -18.70
N THR A 161 6.32 -42.12 -19.47
CA THR A 161 7.46 -43.06 -19.48
C THR A 161 8.75 -42.42 -19.98
N ASP A 162 8.65 -41.49 -20.93
CA ASP A 162 9.79 -40.80 -21.55
C ASP A 162 10.22 -39.57 -20.73
N LYS A 163 9.32 -39.05 -19.87
CA LYS A 163 9.58 -37.98 -18.89
C LYS A 163 9.98 -38.49 -17.50
N ALA A 164 9.83 -39.76 -17.16
CA ALA A 164 10.08 -40.30 -15.81
C ALA A 164 11.47 -39.98 -15.20
N TRP A 165 12.49 -39.72 -16.03
CA TRP A 165 13.83 -39.29 -15.58
C TRP A 165 13.85 -37.86 -15.00
N GLU A 166 12.86 -37.03 -15.30
CA GLU A 166 12.71 -35.67 -14.79
C GLU A 166 12.46 -35.64 -13.29
N ILE A 167 11.79 -36.66 -12.75
CA ILE A 167 11.52 -36.83 -11.31
C ILE A 167 12.81 -36.69 -10.49
N ASP A 168 13.88 -37.37 -10.92
CA ASP A 168 15.20 -37.33 -10.27
C ASP A 168 16.09 -36.17 -10.77
N ALA A 169 15.70 -35.48 -11.83
CA ALA A 169 16.44 -34.35 -12.39
C ALA A 169 15.97 -32.99 -11.83
N TYR A 170 14.69 -32.87 -11.48
CA TYR A 170 14.07 -31.65 -10.96
C TYR A 170 14.78 -31.05 -9.74
N PRO A 171 15.06 -31.79 -8.63
CA PRO A 171 15.84 -31.25 -7.52
C PRO A 171 17.26 -30.80 -7.94
N LYS A 172 17.90 -31.49 -8.89
CA LYS A 172 19.24 -31.12 -9.40
C LYS A 172 19.21 -29.86 -10.26
N PHE A 173 18.11 -29.65 -11.00
CA PHE A 173 17.85 -28.45 -11.79
C PHE A 173 17.66 -27.22 -10.88
N LEU A 174 16.78 -27.33 -9.87
CA LEU A 174 16.58 -26.26 -8.89
C LEU A 174 17.87 -25.94 -8.10
N ALA A 175 18.63 -26.96 -7.69
CA ALA A 175 19.89 -26.77 -6.98
C ALA A 175 20.96 -26.05 -7.82
N GLU A 176 21.04 -26.31 -9.14
CA GLU A 176 21.96 -25.59 -10.02
C GLU A 176 21.55 -24.11 -10.17
N ILE A 177 20.25 -23.80 -10.27
CA ILE A 177 19.75 -22.41 -10.27
C ILE A 177 20.12 -21.71 -8.96
N ARG A 178 19.83 -22.34 -7.80
CA ARG A 178 20.18 -21.81 -6.48
C ARG A 178 21.69 -21.54 -6.35
N SER A 179 22.52 -22.46 -6.84
CA SER A 179 23.98 -22.32 -6.89
C SER A 179 24.42 -21.11 -7.72
N ALA A 180 23.78 -20.87 -8.87
CA ALA A 180 24.11 -19.76 -9.75
C ALA A 180 23.66 -18.39 -9.22
N ILE A 181 22.44 -18.26 -8.69
CA ILE A 181 21.86 -16.97 -8.28
C ILE A 181 22.17 -16.58 -6.83
N GLY A 182 22.55 -17.54 -5.98
CA GLY A 182 22.91 -17.34 -4.59
C GLY A 182 21.72 -17.37 -3.61
N PRO A 183 21.99 -17.14 -2.30
CA PRO A 183 20.97 -17.23 -1.25
C PRO A 183 20.09 -15.98 -1.11
N GLU A 184 20.53 -14.83 -1.62
CA GLU A 184 19.84 -13.54 -1.46
C GLU A 184 18.67 -13.34 -2.45
N LYS A 185 18.58 -14.16 -3.49
CA LYS A 185 17.54 -14.09 -4.53
C LYS A 185 16.45 -15.12 -4.25
N THR A 186 15.19 -14.74 -4.42
CA THR A 186 14.07 -15.65 -4.16
C THR A 186 13.91 -16.68 -5.28
N ILE A 187 13.64 -17.93 -4.93
CA ILE A 187 13.17 -18.98 -5.84
C ILE A 187 11.88 -19.56 -5.28
N SER A 188 10.79 -19.39 -6.02
CA SER A 188 9.54 -20.13 -5.80
C SER A 188 9.27 -21.09 -6.94
N ALA A 189 8.24 -21.92 -6.79
CA ALA A 189 7.73 -22.75 -7.88
C ALA A 189 6.22 -22.91 -7.76
N ALA A 190 5.50 -22.74 -8.87
CA ALA A 190 4.12 -23.19 -9.02
C ALA A 190 4.08 -24.73 -9.14
N VAL A 191 3.19 -25.38 -8.39
CA VAL A 191 3.16 -26.85 -8.27
C VAL A 191 1.72 -27.41 -8.26
N PRO A 192 1.49 -28.68 -8.69
CA PRO A 192 0.14 -29.19 -8.94
C PRO A 192 -0.72 -29.30 -7.69
N GLY A 193 -1.99 -28.92 -7.78
CA GLY A 193 -2.98 -29.10 -6.71
C GLY A 193 -3.54 -30.50 -6.55
N LEU A 194 -3.05 -31.51 -7.27
CA LEU A 194 -3.65 -32.85 -7.27
C LEU A 194 -2.61 -33.93 -6.98
N PRO A 195 -2.78 -34.78 -5.95
CA PRO A 195 -1.80 -35.81 -5.58
C PRO A 195 -1.44 -36.80 -6.70
N ARG A 196 -2.34 -37.01 -7.66
CA ARG A 196 -2.09 -37.84 -8.86
C ARG A 196 -1.03 -37.26 -9.81
N ASP A 197 -0.77 -35.95 -9.72
CA ASP A 197 0.08 -35.18 -10.63
C ASP A 197 1.42 -34.76 -9.97
N MET A 198 1.61 -35.04 -8.67
CA MET A 198 2.80 -34.70 -7.86
C MET A 198 4.03 -35.60 -8.13
N LEU A 199 4.31 -35.97 -9.39
CA LEU A 199 5.26 -37.03 -9.74
C LEU A 199 6.71 -36.78 -9.24
N ALA A 200 7.19 -35.54 -9.31
CA ALA A 200 8.51 -35.16 -8.79
C ALA A 200 8.56 -34.99 -7.26
N PHE A 201 7.42 -34.71 -6.61
CA PHE A 201 7.31 -34.30 -5.21
C PHE A 201 7.15 -35.50 -4.27
N THR A 202 8.04 -36.49 -4.41
CA THR A 202 8.08 -37.66 -3.53
C THR A 202 8.70 -37.31 -2.17
N PRO A 203 8.39 -38.05 -1.08
CA PRO A 203 9.05 -37.88 0.22
C PRO A 203 10.59 -38.03 0.19
N PHE A 204 11.15 -38.58 -0.89
CA PHE A 204 12.59 -38.68 -1.11
C PHE A 204 13.18 -37.41 -1.77
N ASN A 205 12.46 -36.80 -2.71
CA ASN A 205 12.94 -35.63 -3.47
C ASN A 205 12.59 -34.30 -2.80
N VAL A 206 11.46 -34.20 -2.11
CA VAL A 206 11.00 -32.95 -1.47
C VAL A 206 12.04 -32.30 -0.57
N PRO A 207 12.80 -33.01 0.30
CA PRO A 207 13.86 -32.40 1.08
C PRO A 207 14.91 -31.64 0.25
N ALA A 208 15.31 -32.19 -0.90
CA ALA A 208 16.27 -31.54 -1.80
C ALA A 208 15.63 -30.40 -2.62
N ILE A 209 14.33 -30.49 -2.93
CA ILE A 209 13.57 -29.38 -3.54
C ILE A 209 13.50 -28.19 -2.57
N MET A 210 13.14 -28.43 -1.30
CA MET A 210 12.96 -27.39 -0.28
C MET A 210 14.28 -26.79 0.27
N GLU A 211 15.42 -27.41 -0.03
CA GLU A 211 16.77 -26.83 0.14
C GLU A 211 17.09 -25.82 -0.98
N ALA A 212 16.58 -26.04 -2.19
CA ALA A 212 16.79 -25.14 -3.32
C ALA A 212 15.79 -23.97 -3.37
N VAL A 213 14.52 -24.19 -3.02
CA VAL A 213 13.45 -23.18 -3.10
C VAL A 213 13.08 -22.58 -1.74
N ASP A 214 12.63 -21.33 -1.78
CA ASP A 214 12.16 -20.60 -0.60
C ASP A 214 10.76 -21.05 -0.18
N TYR A 215 9.85 -21.28 -1.14
CA TYR A 215 8.48 -21.77 -0.91
C TYR A 215 7.86 -22.37 -2.19
N LEU A 216 6.77 -23.13 -2.02
CA LEU A 216 5.94 -23.67 -3.10
C LEU A 216 4.58 -22.96 -3.16
N ASN A 217 4.15 -22.65 -4.38
CA ASN A 217 2.85 -22.11 -4.72
C ASN A 217 1.95 -23.29 -5.16
N ILE A 218 1.24 -23.91 -4.21
CA ILE A 218 0.45 -25.12 -4.47
C ILE A 218 -0.90 -24.72 -5.09
N MET A 219 -1.08 -25.00 -6.37
CA MET A 219 -2.26 -24.62 -7.16
C MET A 219 -3.53 -25.34 -6.71
N THR A 220 -4.10 -24.95 -5.55
CA THR A 220 -5.36 -25.48 -5.00
C THR A 220 -6.61 -24.95 -5.72
N TYR A 221 -6.49 -24.88 -7.03
CA TYR A 221 -7.48 -24.58 -8.04
C TYR A 221 -7.28 -25.57 -9.21
N ASP A 222 -8.17 -25.56 -10.20
CA ASP A 222 -8.16 -26.53 -11.31
C ASP A 222 -8.22 -28.01 -10.86
N LEU A 223 -8.71 -28.23 -9.63
CA LEU A 223 -8.92 -29.52 -8.98
C LEU A 223 -10.01 -30.34 -9.70
N PHE A 224 -10.78 -29.69 -10.57
CA PHE A 224 -11.63 -30.27 -11.59
C PHE A 224 -11.10 -29.86 -12.96
N ASN A 225 -10.79 -30.83 -13.83
CA ASN A 225 -10.30 -30.54 -15.18
C ASN A 225 -10.81 -31.55 -16.21
N ARG A 226 -10.46 -31.36 -17.49
CA ARG A 226 -11.01 -32.13 -18.63
C ARG A 226 -10.79 -33.65 -18.55
N ARG A 227 -9.87 -34.12 -17.71
CA ARG A 227 -9.59 -35.55 -17.43
C ARG A 227 -10.66 -36.22 -16.55
N ASP A 228 -11.43 -35.44 -15.81
CA ASP A 228 -12.43 -35.95 -14.86
C ASP A 228 -13.79 -36.19 -15.55
N ASN A 229 -14.47 -37.27 -15.16
CA ASN A 229 -15.73 -37.72 -15.78
C ASN A 229 -16.99 -37.45 -14.94
N VAL A 230 -16.84 -36.72 -13.83
CA VAL A 230 -17.93 -36.29 -12.95
C VAL A 230 -17.69 -34.87 -12.44
N THR A 231 -18.78 -34.14 -12.20
CA THR A 231 -18.76 -32.77 -11.66
C THR A 231 -18.22 -32.72 -10.24
N LYS A 232 -17.44 -31.68 -9.93
CA LYS A 232 -16.90 -31.35 -8.60
C LYS A 232 -16.43 -29.89 -8.62
N HIS A 233 -16.01 -29.36 -7.48
CA HIS A 233 -15.48 -28.00 -7.40
C HIS A 233 -14.08 -27.92 -8.01
N HIS A 234 -13.78 -26.90 -8.80
CA HIS A 234 -12.40 -26.65 -9.23
C HIS A 234 -11.54 -26.06 -8.10
N THR A 235 -12.18 -25.48 -7.08
CA THR A 235 -11.58 -24.76 -5.95
C THR A 235 -12.06 -25.28 -4.58
N GLY A 236 -12.61 -26.49 -4.49
CA GLY A 236 -13.24 -26.98 -3.24
C GLY A 236 -12.28 -27.09 -2.06
N ILE A 237 -12.69 -26.62 -0.87
CA ILE A 237 -11.91 -26.72 0.39
C ILE A 237 -11.43 -28.14 0.65
N GLN A 238 -12.28 -29.16 0.47
CA GLN A 238 -11.90 -30.55 0.75
C GLN A 238 -10.76 -31.04 -0.16
N ASN A 239 -10.82 -30.73 -1.45
CA ASN A 239 -9.74 -31.09 -2.38
C ASN A 239 -8.50 -30.21 -2.21
N SER A 240 -8.67 -28.95 -1.77
CA SER A 240 -7.56 -28.07 -1.39
C SER A 240 -6.82 -28.61 -0.16
N LEU A 241 -7.54 -29.16 0.84
CA LEU A 241 -6.95 -29.84 1.99
C LEU A 241 -6.18 -31.11 1.58
N GLU A 242 -6.77 -31.95 0.73
CA GLU A 242 -6.11 -33.15 0.19
C GLU A 242 -4.82 -32.83 -0.57
N ALA A 243 -4.79 -31.71 -1.30
CA ALA A 243 -3.62 -31.20 -1.99
C ALA A 243 -2.52 -30.77 -1.00
N ILE A 244 -2.86 -29.88 -0.07
CA ILE A 244 -1.92 -29.37 0.94
C ILE A 244 -1.35 -30.53 1.77
N ASP A 245 -2.20 -31.43 2.26
CA ASP A 245 -1.76 -32.57 3.09
C ASP A 245 -0.81 -33.50 2.33
N ALA A 246 -0.99 -33.71 1.03
CA ALA A 246 -0.05 -34.50 0.24
C ALA A 246 1.37 -33.86 0.16
N TYR A 247 1.50 -32.53 0.15
CA TYR A 247 2.80 -31.86 0.22
C TYR A 247 3.40 -31.90 1.63
N LEU A 248 2.60 -31.71 2.66
CA LEU A 248 3.06 -31.77 4.06
C LEU A 248 3.51 -33.20 4.42
N ASP A 249 2.76 -34.22 4.03
CA ASP A 249 3.12 -35.64 4.19
C ASP A 249 4.37 -36.03 3.37
N ALA A 250 4.62 -35.35 2.26
CA ALA A 250 5.87 -35.47 1.50
C ALA A 250 7.05 -34.70 2.12
N GLY A 251 6.84 -33.93 3.19
CA GLY A 251 7.89 -33.25 3.95
C GLY A 251 8.13 -31.79 3.57
N VAL A 252 7.18 -31.12 2.91
CA VAL A 252 7.23 -29.66 2.74
C VAL A 252 6.96 -29.00 4.10
N PRO A 253 7.83 -28.09 4.60
CA PRO A 253 7.54 -27.32 5.80
C PRO A 253 6.29 -26.45 5.60
N PRO A 254 5.29 -26.45 6.50
CA PRO A 254 4.05 -25.69 6.31
C PRO A 254 4.26 -24.20 6.04
N GLU A 255 5.23 -23.58 6.71
CA GLU A 255 5.62 -22.19 6.52
C GLU A 255 6.25 -21.89 5.15
N LYS A 256 6.58 -22.93 4.37
CA LYS A 256 7.05 -22.86 2.99
C LYS A 256 5.99 -23.30 1.96
N ALA A 257 4.76 -23.63 2.39
CA ALA A 257 3.65 -23.98 1.51
C ALA A 257 2.63 -22.81 1.45
N ASN A 258 2.31 -22.34 0.24
CA ASN A 258 1.29 -21.32 0.03
C ASN A 258 0.03 -21.93 -0.60
N LEU A 259 -1.13 -21.48 -0.13
CA LEU A 259 -2.45 -21.89 -0.61
C LEU A 259 -2.82 -21.13 -1.90
N GLY A 260 -3.17 -21.85 -2.96
CA GLY A 260 -3.60 -21.28 -4.24
C GLY A 260 -5.07 -20.83 -4.28
N LEU A 261 -5.30 -19.63 -4.79
CA LEU A 261 -6.62 -19.03 -5.04
C LEU A 261 -6.79 -18.76 -6.53
N ALA A 262 -7.98 -19.05 -7.07
CA ALA A 262 -8.34 -18.73 -8.46
C ALA A 262 -9.16 -17.45 -8.52
N PHE A 263 -8.75 -16.50 -9.36
CA PHE A 263 -9.48 -15.26 -9.64
C PHE A 263 -10.26 -15.35 -10.97
N TYR A 264 -10.82 -16.54 -11.23
CA TYR A 264 -11.54 -16.88 -12.46
C TYR A 264 -12.61 -17.94 -12.18
N ILE A 265 -13.58 -18.06 -13.08
CA ILE A 265 -14.69 -19.02 -13.01
C ILE A 265 -14.52 -20.12 -14.06
N LYS A 266 -14.99 -21.35 -13.79
CA LYS A 266 -14.98 -22.47 -14.74
C LYS A 266 -16.37 -23.05 -15.01
N TRP A 267 -16.55 -23.56 -16.22
CA TRP A 267 -17.75 -24.27 -16.66
C TRP A 267 -17.42 -25.59 -17.37
N TYR A 268 -18.34 -26.55 -17.31
CA TYR A 268 -18.19 -27.92 -17.83
C TYR A 268 -19.52 -28.45 -18.37
N LYS A 269 -19.52 -29.12 -19.52
CA LYS A 269 -20.73 -29.79 -20.06
C LYS A 269 -21.04 -31.08 -19.30
N THR A 270 -22.30 -31.18 -18.88
CA THR A 270 -22.87 -32.35 -18.20
C THR A 270 -23.62 -33.25 -19.18
N ALA A 271 -23.67 -34.55 -18.90
CA ALA A 271 -24.34 -35.50 -19.79
C ALA A 271 -25.88 -35.35 -19.70
N VAL A 272 -26.54 -35.23 -20.85
CA VAL A 272 -27.98 -34.92 -21.00
C VAL A 272 -28.94 -35.87 -20.26
N ASN A 273 -28.54 -37.12 -20.00
CA ASN A 273 -29.33 -38.13 -19.26
C ASN A 273 -28.70 -38.50 -17.91
N SER A 274 -28.09 -37.53 -17.22
CA SER A 274 -27.47 -37.70 -15.90
C SER A 274 -28.40 -37.28 -14.76
N THR A 275 -28.01 -37.57 -13.52
CA THR A 275 -28.75 -37.19 -12.30
C THR A 275 -28.31 -35.83 -11.76
N CYS A 276 -27.88 -34.88 -12.60
CA CYS A 276 -27.41 -33.57 -12.13
C CYS A 276 -28.53 -32.73 -11.48
N ASP A 277 -29.79 -33.01 -11.81
CA ASP A 277 -30.98 -32.39 -11.19
C ASP A 277 -31.16 -32.77 -9.72
N ILE A 278 -30.87 -34.02 -9.37
CA ILE A 278 -30.98 -34.55 -8.00
C ILE A 278 -29.67 -34.40 -7.24
N LYS A 279 -28.53 -34.51 -7.95
CA LYS A 279 -27.19 -34.49 -7.37
C LYS A 279 -26.21 -33.77 -8.30
N PRO A 280 -26.19 -32.42 -8.30
CA PRO A 280 -25.31 -31.62 -9.17
C PRO A 280 -23.82 -31.89 -8.99
N ILE A 281 -23.37 -32.26 -7.77
CA ILE A 281 -22.00 -32.65 -7.46
C ILE A 281 -21.82 -34.16 -7.59
N GLY A 282 -20.92 -34.58 -8.47
CA GLY A 282 -20.65 -35.98 -8.78
C GLY A 282 -21.63 -36.60 -9.78
N CYS A 283 -22.29 -35.80 -10.62
CA CYS A 283 -23.02 -36.27 -11.78
C CYS A 283 -22.09 -36.36 -13.01
N ALA A 284 -22.48 -37.14 -14.03
CA ALA A 284 -21.61 -37.43 -15.17
C ALA A 284 -21.41 -36.21 -16.09
N THR A 285 -20.16 -35.94 -16.45
CA THR A 285 -19.82 -34.97 -17.51
C THR A 285 -19.97 -35.58 -18.90
N GLU A 286 -19.93 -34.74 -19.94
CA GLU A 286 -19.57 -35.24 -21.26
C GLU A 286 -18.08 -35.67 -21.30
N LEU A 287 -17.69 -36.40 -22.35
CA LEU A 287 -16.28 -36.58 -22.67
C LEU A 287 -15.70 -35.22 -23.12
N MET A 288 -14.84 -34.62 -22.30
CA MET A 288 -14.26 -33.27 -22.48
C MET A 288 -12.82 -33.29 -23.02
N GLU A 289 -12.12 -34.41 -22.89
CA GLU A 289 -10.76 -34.61 -23.38
C GLU A 289 -10.74 -35.75 -24.40
N ASP A 290 -9.97 -35.59 -25.48
CA ASP A 290 -9.79 -36.65 -26.45
C ASP A 290 -9.06 -37.87 -25.81
N PRO A 291 -9.60 -39.09 -25.93
CA PRO A 291 -9.09 -40.25 -25.21
C PRO A 291 -7.74 -40.75 -25.76
N VAL A 292 -7.37 -40.36 -27.00
CA VAL A 292 -6.14 -40.79 -27.67
C VAL A 292 -5.04 -39.73 -27.54
N THR A 293 -5.38 -38.45 -27.75
CA THR A 293 -4.42 -37.35 -27.92
C THR A 293 -4.32 -36.43 -26.70
N GLY A 294 -5.32 -36.39 -25.83
CA GLY A 294 -5.38 -35.44 -24.70
C GLY A 294 -5.84 -34.03 -25.07
N ALA A 295 -6.19 -33.81 -26.34
CA ALA A 295 -6.69 -32.53 -26.83
C ALA A 295 -8.01 -32.13 -26.17
N ASP A 296 -8.23 -30.83 -26.01
CA ASP A 296 -9.49 -30.28 -25.53
C ASP A 296 -10.60 -30.46 -26.58
N LEU A 297 -11.79 -30.87 -26.14
CA LEU A 297 -12.96 -31.05 -27.01
C LEU A 297 -13.89 -29.82 -27.02
N GLY A 298 -13.51 -28.71 -26.38
CA GLY A 298 -14.31 -27.48 -26.32
C GLY A 298 -15.57 -27.61 -25.47
N LYS A 299 -15.47 -28.38 -24.38
CA LYS A 299 -16.60 -28.77 -23.51
C LYS A 299 -16.39 -28.45 -22.04
N ALA A 300 -15.25 -27.87 -21.71
CA ALA A 300 -15.01 -27.14 -20.49
C ALA A 300 -14.35 -25.81 -20.86
N GLY A 301 -14.36 -24.85 -19.96
CA GLY A 301 -13.70 -23.58 -20.17
C GLY A 301 -13.56 -22.77 -18.89
N ALA A 302 -12.85 -21.65 -19.01
CA ALA A 302 -12.66 -20.67 -17.97
C ALA A 302 -12.62 -19.27 -18.59
N PHE A 303 -12.93 -18.25 -17.80
CA PHE A 303 -12.63 -16.85 -18.09
C PHE A 303 -12.45 -16.09 -16.77
N SER A 304 -11.67 -15.02 -16.81
CA SER A 304 -11.44 -14.18 -15.64
C SER A 304 -12.66 -13.29 -15.35
N TRP A 305 -12.73 -12.69 -14.15
CA TRP A 305 -13.74 -11.68 -13.85
C TRP A 305 -13.53 -10.37 -14.63
N HIS A 306 -12.33 -10.19 -15.20
CA HIS A 306 -11.99 -9.08 -16.10
C HIS A 306 -12.45 -9.28 -17.55
N ASP A 307 -12.54 -10.53 -18.01
CA ASP A 307 -12.92 -10.85 -19.38
C ASP A 307 -14.42 -10.62 -19.63
N ALA A 308 -14.76 -10.30 -20.88
CA ALA A 308 -16.15 -10.32 -21.31
C ALA A 308 -16.68 -11.77 -21.33
N VAL A 309 -17.82 -12.01 -20.69
CA VAL A 309 -18.52 -13.30 -20.74
C VAL A 309 -18.82 -13.65 -22.21
N PRO A 310 -18.46 -14.86 -22.69
CA PRO A 310 -18.78 -15.30 -24.04
C PRO A 310 -20.29 -15.24 -24.32
N GLU A 311 -20.69 -14.76 -25.50
CA GLU A 311 -22.09 -14.49 -25.85
C GLU A 311 -22.95 -15.76 -25.72
N GLU A 312 -22.41 -16.91 -26.11
CA GLU A 312 -23.04 -18.22 -26.01
C GLU A 312 -23.19 -18.76 -24.58
N LEU A 313 -22.49 -18.17 -23.60
CA LEU A 313 -22.56 -18.54 -22.18
C LEU A 313 -23.36 -17.52 -21.34
N SER A 314 -23.59 -16.30 -21.84
CA SER A 314 -24.15 -15.16 -21.09
C SER A 314 -25.40 -15.53 -20.29
N ALA A 315 -26.41 -16.14 -20.92
CA ALA A 315 -27.67 -16.49 -20.24
C ALA A 315 -27.48 -17.57 -19.15
N SER A 316 -26.55 -18.51 -19.34
CA SER A 316 -26.22 -19.54 -18.35
C SER A 316 -25.44 -18.96 -17.18
N TYR A 317 -24.51 -18.06 -17.47
CA TYR A 317 -23.71 -17.34 -16.49
C TYR A 317 -24.56 -16.41 -15.62
N GLU A 318 -25.50 -15.66 -16.21
CA GLU A 318 -26.46 -14.84 -15.45
C GLU A 318 -27.26 -15.68 -14.45
N ARG A 319 -27.75 -16.87 -14.87
CA ARG A 319 -28.40 -17.83 -13.97
C ARG A 319 -27.45 -18.35 -12.89
N ALA A 320 -26.19 -18.60 -13.23
CA ALA A 320 -25.18 -19.04 -12.26
C ALA A 320 -24.88 -17.97 -11.20
N MET A 321 -24.79 -16.70 -11.58
CA MET A 321 -24.57 -15.60 -10.65
C MET A 321 -25.82 -15.28 -9.80
N GLU A 322 -27.03 -15.40 -10.36
CA GLU A 322 -28.29 -15.20 -9.60
C GLU A 322 -28.56 -16.36 -8.62
N ARG A 323 -28.25 -17.61 -9.01
CA ARG A 323 -28.76 -18.84 -8.36
C ARG A 323 -27.67 -19.80 -7.87
N GLY A 324 -26.42 -19.35 -7.89
CA GLY A 324 -25.29 -20.09 -7.34
C GLY A 324 -25.50 -20.47 -5.88
N VAL A 325 -25.02 -21.66 -5.51
CA VAL A 325 -25.12 -22.19 -4.15
C VAL A 325 -23.75 -22.64 -3.66
N TYR A 326 -23.51 -22.45 -2.36
CA TYR A 326 -22.32 -22.96 -1.70
C TYR A 326 -22.54 -24.41 -1.25
N ASP A 327 -21.62 -25.30 -1.59
CA ASP A 327 -21.58 -26.65 -1.03
C ASP A 327 -20.85 -26.64 0.31
N ASP A 328 -21.59 -26.79 1.42
CA ASP A 328 -21.01 -26.91 2.76
C ASP A 328 -20.17 -28.18 2.99
N VAL A 329 -20.27 -29.20 2.11
CA VAL A 329 -19.55 -30.46 2.22
C VAL A 329 -18.22 -30.41 1.47
N GLY A 330 -18.24 -30.11 0.17
CA GLY A 330 -17.03 -29.98 -0.65
C GLY A 330 -16.30 -28.63 -0.46
N GLY A 331 -17.03 -27.59 -0.06
CA GLY A 331 -16.52 -26.25 0.22
C GLY A 331 -16.20 -25.44 -1.03
N GLY A 332 -17.18 -25.22 -1.91
CA GLY A 332 -17.04 -24.40 -3.12
C GLY A 332 -18.39 -23.89 -3.62
N HIS A 333 -18.39 -22.79 -4.39
CA HIS A 333 -19.60 -22.33 -5.08
C HIS A 333 -19.80 -23.08 -6.39
N TYR A 334 -21.06 -23.39 -6.70
CA TYR A 334 -21.45 -23.99 -7.95
C TYR A 334 -22.86 -23.60 -8.40
N TYR A 335 -23.14 -23.82 -9.67
CA TYR A 335 -24.49 -23.83 -10.22
C TYR A 335 -24.60 -24.91 -11.31
N TRP A 336 -25.70 -25.66 -11.34
CA TRP A 336 -26.01 -26.51 -12.49
C TRP A 336 -27.19 -25.92 -13.25
N ASP A 337 -26.94 -25.59 -14.51
CA ASP A 337 -27.92 -25.04 -15.42
C ASP A 337 -28.57 -26.17 -16.23
N ALA A 338 -29.80 -26.50 -15.85
CA ALA A 338 -30.60 -27.54 -16.50
C ALA A 338 -30.98 -27.19 -17.95
N GLU A 339 -30.97 -25.91 -18.33
CA GLU A 339 -31.34 -25.46 -19.69
C GLU A 339 -30.21 -25.77 -20.68
N GLU A 340 -28.97 -25.42 -20.34
CA GLU A 340 -27.79 -25.60 -21.20
C GLU A 340 -26.96 -26.86 -20.88
N ASN A 341 -27.35 -27.62 -19.85
CA ASN A 341 -26.58 -28.74 -19.29
C ASN A 341 -25.15 -28.34 -18.87
N LEU A 342 -24.98 -27.11 -18.35
CA LEU A 342 -23.70 -26.58 -17.89
C LEU A 342 -23.56 -26.67 -16.37
N PHE A 343 -22.40 -27.12 -15.91
CA PHE A 343 -22.00 -27.06 -14.51
C PHE A 343 -20.94 -25.97 -14.33
N TRP A 344 -21.27 -24.95 -13.55
CA TRP A 344 -20.42 -23.82 -13.18
C TRP A 344 -19.81 -24.03 -11.79
N THR A 345 -18.57 -23.64 -11.59
CA THR A 345 -17.91 -23.64 -10.27
C THR A 345 -16.87 -22.52 -10.16
N TRP A 346 -16.83 -21.87 -8.99
CA TRP A 346 -15.96 -20.73 -8.66
C TRP A 346 -15.79 -20.60 -7.14
N ASP A 347 -14.88 -19.71 -6.73
CA ASP A 347 -14.89 -19.14 -5.38
C ASP A 347 -15.61 -17.77 -5.40
N THR A 348 -16.43 -17.48 -4.39
CA THR A 348 -16.86 -16.10 -4.08
C THR A 348 -15.93 -15.46 -3.03
N PRO A 349 -16.03 -14.14 -2.78
CA PRO A 349 -15.39 -13.50 -1.62
C PRO A 349 -15.56 -14.25 -0.29
N GLU A 350 -16.75 -14.77 0.02
CA GLU A 350 -17.02 -15.56 1.22
C GLU A 350 -16.36 -16.94 1.19
N ALA A 351 -16.32 -17.59 0.02
CA ALA A 351 -15.65 -18.88 -0.15
C ALA A 351 -14.13 -18.74 0.07
N ILE A 352 -13.49 -17.70 -0.48
CA ILE A 352 -12.08 -17.37 -0.22
C ILE A 352 -11.84 -17.18 1.27
N LYS A 353 -12.65 -16.34 1.94
CA LYS A 353 -12.53 -16.08 3.38
C LYS A 353 -12.58 -17.37 4.19
N ARG A 354 -13.57 -18.23 3.92
CA ARG A 354 -13.74 -19.53 4.60
C ARG A 354 -12.58 -20.49 4.30
N LYS A 355 -12.13 -20.59 3.04
CA LYS A 355 -11.02 -21.45 2.65
C LYS A 355 -9.71 -21.05 3.33
N VAL A 356 -9.37 -19.76 3.29
CA VAL A 356 -8.19 -19.21 3.97
C VAL A 356 -8.25 -19.47 5.47
N GLN A 357 -9.40 -19.19 6.10
CA GLN A 357 -9.60 -19.40 7.55
C GLN A 357 -9.53 -20.87 7.97
N VAL A 358 -10.04 -21.80 7.18
CA VAL A 358 -10.00 -23.25 7.50
C VAL A 358 -8.60 -23.80 7.25
N ILE A 359 -8.06 -23.62 6.04
CA ILE A 359 -6.87 -24.37 5.61
C ILE A 359 -5.60 -23.77 6.24
N MET A 360 -5.40 -22.45 6.18
CA MET A 360 -4.15 -21.86 6.66
C MET A 360 -4.01 -21.95 8.18
N LYS A 361 -5.13 -21.79 8.91
CA LYS A 361 -5.15 -21.86 10.37
C LYS A 361 -4.84 -23.25 10.90
N ASP A 362 -5.47 -24.27 10.32
CA ASP A 362 -5.30 -25.65 10.77
C ASP A 362 -3.96 -26.25 10.36
N LYS A 363 -3.38 -25.79 9.24
CA LYS A 363 -2.13 -26.34 8.68
C LYS A 363 -0.88 -25.49 8.95
N GLY A 364 -1.02 -24.22 9.33
CA GLY A 364 0.12 -23.32 9.61
C GLY A 364 0.85 -22.84 8.34
N LEU A 365 0.11 -22.55 7.26
CA LEU A 365 0.68 -22.24 5.94
C LEU A 365 1.38 -20.88 5.87
N GLY A 366 2.44 -20.79 5.06
CA GLY A 366 3.28 -19.59 4.91
C GLY A 366 2.62 -18.39 4.20
N GLY A 367 1.51 -18.60 3.50
CA GLY A 367 0.82 -17.54 2.77
C GLY A 367 -0.30 -18.05 1.87
N VAL A 368 -0.89 -17.13 1.12
CA VAL A 368 -1.68 -17.46 -0.07
C VAL A 368 -0.93 -16.99 -1.30
N PHE A 369 -1.20 -17.62 -2.44
CA PHE A 369 -0.97 -17.00 -3.73
C PHE A 369 -2.22 -17.06 -4.60
N ALA A 370 -2.33 -16.16 -5.58
CA ALA A 370 -3.39 -16.25 -6.57
C ALA A 370 -2.89 -16.11 -8.01
N TRP A 371 -3.59 -16.83 -8.87
CA TRP A 371 -3.57 -16.66 -10.32
C TRP A 371 -4.89 -16.01 -10.75
N GLY A 372 -4.89 -14.88 -11.48
CA GLY A 372 -3.84 -13.86 -11.64
C GLY A 372 -4.30 -12.49 -11.16
N LEU A 373 -3.39 -11.58 -10.75
CA LEU A 373 -3.78 -10.33 -10.06
C LEU A 373 -4.81 -9.47 -10.84
N GLY A 374 -4.62 -9.35 -12.16
CA GLY A 374 -5.51 -8.57 -13.02
C GLY A 374 -6.76 -9.32 -13.51
N GLU A 375 -6.88 -10.63 -13.25
CA GLU A 375 -8.06 -11.43 -13.59
C GLU A 375 -9.29 -11.05 -12.74
N ASP A 376 -9.07 -10.46 -11.57
CA ASP A 376 -10.11 -9.98 -10.65
C ASP A 376 -10.55 -8.52 -10.93
N ALA A 377 -9.95 -7.88 -11.94
CA ALA A 377 -10.32 -6.52 -12.35
C ALA A 377 -11.75 -6.49 -12.95
N PRO A 378 -12.45 -5.34 -12.95
CA PRO A 378 -12.07 -4.05 -12.37
C PRO A 378 -12.44 -3.90 -10.88
N ALA A 379 -13.19 -4.85 -10.30
CA ALA A 379 -13.76 -4.72 -8.95
C ALA A 379 -12.82 -5.23 -7.83
N PHE A 380 -11.94 -6.17 -8.16
CA PHE A 380 -10.94 -6.75 -7.25
C PHE A 380 -11.52 -7.35 -5.95
N GLU A 381 -12.69 -7.98 -6.05
CA GLU A 381 -13.43 -8.49 -4.89
C GLU A 381 -12.77 -9.71 -4.26
N HIS A 382 -12.14 -10.57 -5.06
CA HIS A 382 -11.44 -11.77 -4.59
C HIS A 382 -10.13 -11.39 -3.90
N LEU A 383 -9.35 -10.46 -4.45
CA LEU A 383 -8.19 -9.82 -3.84
C LEU A 383 -8.55 -9.13 -2.53
N LYS A 384 -9.67 -8.40 -2.48
CA LYS A 384 -10.17 -7.78 -1.25
C LYS A 384 -10.50 -8.83 -0.20
N ALA A 385 -11.16 -9.91 -0.59
CA ALA A 385 -11.49 -11.03 0.30
C ALA A 385 -10.24 -11.75 0.83
N SER A 386 -9.26 -12.05 -0.03
CA SER A 386 -7.97 -12.63 0.35
C SER A 386 -7.24 -11.73 1.35
N ASN A 387 -7.13 -10.43 1.06
CA ASN A 387 -6.55 -9.43 1.95
C ASN A 387 -7.26 -9.39 3.32
N GLU A 388 -8.59 -9.44 3.36
CA GLU A 388 -9.36 -9.45 4.61
C GLU A 388 -9.12 -10.71 5.44
N ALA A 389 -9.12 -11.88 4.78
CA ALA A 389 -8.98 -13.20 5.41
C ALA A 389 -7.59 -13.42 6.00
N VAL A 390 -6.53 -13.15 5.22
CA VAL A 390 -5.14 -13.28 5.66
C VAL A 390 -4.84 -12.33 6.83
N ARG A 391 -5.33 -11.07 6.77
CA ARG A 391 -5.21 -10.13 7.89
C ARG A 391 -5.94 -10.58 9.15
N ALA A 392 -7.03 -11.37 9.04
CA ALA A 392 -7.75 -11.87 10.20
C ALA A 392 -6.94 -12.91 10.99
N LEU A 393 -6.22 -13.80 10.30
CA LEU A 393 -5.31 -14.78 10.90
C LEU A 393 -4.21 -14.07 11.74
N GLY A 394 -3.52 -13.10 11.14
CA GLY A 394 -2.48 -12.34 11.84
C GLY A 394 -2.97 -11.57 13.07
N THR A 395 -4.21 -11.05 13.05
CA THR A 395 -4.79 -10.42 14.25
C THR A 395 -5.10 -11.43 15.35
N GLU A 396 -5.68 -12.59 15.03
CA GLU A 396 -5.99 -13.62 16.02
C GLU A 396 -4.73 -14.16 16.70
N ASP A 397 -3.66 -14.41 15.93
CA ASP A 397 -2.37 -14.86 16.49
C ASP A 397 -1.74 -13.80 17.41
N SER A 398 -1.81 -12.52 17.03
CA SER A 398 -1.30 -11.43 17.88
C SER A 398 -2.05 -11.32 19.21
N GLU A 399 -3.39 -11.48 19.18
CA GLU A 399 -4.19 -11.49 20.40
C GLU A 399 -3.95 -12.74 21.25
N ARG A 400 -3.74 -13.91 20.61
CA ARG A 400 -3.49 -15.18 21.31
C ARG A 400 -2.12 -15.18 22.00
N GLN A 401 -1.11 -14.62 21.34
CA GLN A 401 0.20 -14.34 21.96
C GLN A 401 0.06 -13.33 23.11
N ALA A 402 -0.73 -12.26 22.96
CA ALA A 402 -1.01 -11.30 24.02
C ALA A 402 -1.82 -11.90 25.21
N ARG A 403 -2.66 -12.91 24.96
CA ARG A 403 -3.37 -13.70 25.98
C ARG A 403 -2.48 -14.73 26.70
N GLY A 404 -1.27 -14.99 26.22
CA GLY A 404 -0.31 -15.93 26.84
C GLY A 404 -0.68 -17.40 26.66
N GLU A 405 -1.55 -17.73 25.71
CA GLU A 405 -1.95 -19.10 25.40
C GLU A 405 -0.83 -19.80 24.61
N ARG A 406 -0.13 -20.75 25.24
CA ARG A 406 0.88 -21.56 24.55
C ARG A 406 0.22 -22.63 23.67
N ASN A 407 0.81 -22.88 22.50
CA ASN A 407 0.47 -24.05 21.69
C ASN A 407 0.88 -25.33 22.44
N GLU A 408 -0.08 -26.10 22.96
CA GLU A 408 0.11 -27.50 23.35
C GLU A 408 -0.01 -28.43 22.14
N LEU A 409 0.86 -28.21 21.16
CA LEU A 409 1.22 -29.13 20.06
C LEU A 409 2.69 -28.84 19.75
N TYR A 410 3.46 -29.87 19.41
CA TYR A 410 4.94 -29.85 19.30
C TYR A 410 5.73 -29.83 20.62
N SER A 411 5.34 -30.65 21.60
CA SER A 411 6.34 -31.32 22.44
C SER A 411 5.90 -32.74 22.82
N ASN A 412 6.54 -33.74 22.22
CA ASN A 412 6.82 -35.07 22.79
C ASN A 412 7.47 -35.96 21.71
N ALA A 413 8.74 -35.69 21.43
CA ALA A 413 9.62 -36.56 20.67
C ALA A 413 10.94 -36.75 21.45
N GLU A 414 10.83 -37.13 22.72
CA GLU A 414 11.97 -37.66 23.48
C GLU A 414 11.89 -39.18 23.55
N MET A 415 13.04 -39.80 23.31
CA MET A 415 13.20 -41.21 23.00
C MET A 415 13.69 -41.95 24.25
N GLU A 416 12.77 -42.35 25.14
CA GLU A 416 13.11 -43.21 26.28
C GLU A 416 12.81 -44.69 25.99
N ILE A 417 13.84 -45.52 26.16
CA ILE A 417 13.81 -46.97 25.96
C ILE A 417 13.50 -47.66 27.28
N PHE A 418 12.36 -48.35 27.39
CA PHE A 418 12.15 -49.38 28.41
C PHE A 418 11.36 -50.59 27.87
N PRO A 419 11.67 -51.83 28.31
CA PRO A 419 11.06 -53.06 27.80
C PRO A 419 9.80 -53.50 28.58
N ASP A 420 8.99 -54.33 27.90
CA ASP A 420 8.00 -55.28 28.43
C ASP A 420 7.21 -54.96 29.72
N ALA A 421 5.90 -54.67 29.55
CA ALA A 421 4.85 -55.32 30.33
C ALA A 421 3.46 -55.23 29.64
N THR A 422 2.74 -56.35 29.59
CA THR A 422 1.36 -56.48 29.07
C THR A 422 0.28 -56.15 30.12
N PRO A 423 -1.00 -55.94 29.73
CA PRO A 423 -1.89 -55.00 30.40
C PRO A 423 -2.87 -55.60 31.42
N THR A 424 -3.45 -54.74 32.28
CA THR A 424 -4.69 -55.02 33.03
C THR A 424 -5.63 -53.81 33.10
N MET A 425 -6.72 -53.88 32.32
CA MET A 425 -8.07 -53.40 32.71
C MET A 425 -8.60 -54.30 33.87
N PRO A 426 -9.64 -53.96 34.67
CA PRO A 426 -10.90 -53.37 34.19
C PRO A 426 -11.79 -52.57 35.20
N ASN A 427 -13.05 -52.35 34.76
CA ASN A 427 -14.30 -52.08 35.52
C ASN A 427 -14.66 -50.62 35.85
N ILE A 428 -15.91 -50.15 35.80
CA ILE A 428 -17.23 -50.45 35.13
C ILE A 428 -18.29 -49.76 36.01
N CYS A 429 -19.20 -48.99 35.40
CA CYS A 429 -20.65 -48.84 35.67
C CYS A 429 -21.15 -47.64 34.80
N GLU A 430 -22.02 -47.80 33.80
CA GLU A 430 -23.48 -48.10 33.87
C GLU A 430 -24.31 -46.88 34.39
N VAL A 431 -25.44 -46.45 33.79
CA VAL A 431 -26.27 -47.09 32.73
C VAL A 431 -27.28 -46.13 32.02
N GLN A 432 -27.84 -46.61 30.89
CA GLN A 432 -29.12 -46.25 30.21
C GLN A 432 -29.27 -45.00 29.30
N PHE A 433 -30.21 -44.99 28.32
CA PHE A 433 -30.41 -45.82 27.10
C PHE A 433 -31.66 -45.31 26.33
N SER A 434 -31.60 -45.24 24.97
CA SER A 434 -32.69 -45.43 23.96
C SER A 434 -32.51 -44.47 22.77
N ARG A 435 -32.75 -44.83 21.49
CA ARG A 435 -33.17 -46.12 20.88
C ARG A 435 -32.87 -46.12 19.36
N MET A 436 -32.38 -47.26 18.84
CA MET A 436 -32.65 -47.87 17.51
C MET A 436 -32.24 -47.13 16.19
N ALA A 437 -31.92 -47.80 15.06
CA ALA A 437 -31.40 -49.15 14.78
C ALA A 437 -31.16 -49.36 13.25
N LEU A 438 -30.28 -50.32 12.87
CA LEU A 438 -30.28 -51.15 11.62
C LEU A 438 -29.92 -50.47 10.25
N VAL A 439 -29.21 -51.09 9.27
CA VAL A 439 -28.31 -52.29 9.28
C VAL A 439 -27.51 -52.55 7.96
N ARG A 440 -26.34 -53.23 8.09
CA ARG A 440 -25.62 -54.21 7.19
C ARG A 440 -24.86 -53.84 5.87
N LEU A 441 -23.58 -54.28 5.88
CA LEU A 441 -22.84 -55.18 4.92
C LEU A 441 -22.57 -54.68 3.48
N SER A 442 -21.50 -55.08 2.76
CA SER A 442 -20.30 -55.90 3.04
C SER A 442 -19.27 -55.75 1.90
N ILE A 443 -17.96 -55.88 2.17
CA ILE A 443 -16.93 -56.14 1.13
C ILE A 443 -15.92 -57.20 1.61
N PRO A 444 -15.68 -58.25 0.81
CA PRO A 444 -14.41 -59.00 0.72
C PRO A 444 -13.84 -58.92 -0.72
N ARG A 445 -12.57 -59.19 -1.06
CA ARG A 445 -11.29 -59.46 -0.36
C ARG A 445 -10.18 -59.59 -1.44
N PHE A 446 -8.94 -59.18 -1.13
CA PHE A 446 -7.65 -59.80 -1.59
C PHE A 446 -7.31 -59.80 -3.12
N SER A 447 -6.05 -59.91 -3.58
CA SER A 447 -4.70 -59.65 -3.02
C SER A 447 -3.61 -59.82 -4.12
N THR A 448 -2.39 -59.29 -3.92
CA THR A 448 -1.05 -59.86 -4.28
C THR A 448 -0.78 -60.45 -5.70
N SER A 449 0.38 -60.33 -6.36
CA SER A 449 1.72 -59.83 -5.99
C SER A 449 2.73 -59.97 -7.15
N GLN A 450 3.79 -59.14 -7.15
CA GLN A 450 5.19 -59.42 -7.52
C GLN A 450 5.66 -59.86 -8.94
N MET A 451 6.85 -59.30 -9.27
CA MET A 451 8.07 -59.95 -9.84
C MET A 451 8.48 -59.78 -11.33
N CYS A 452 9.50 -58.91 -11.50
CA CYS A 452 10.84 -59.21 -12.04
C CYS A 452 11.18 -59.38 -13.55
N TRP A 453 12.28 -58.68 -13.90
CA TRP A 453 13.38 -59.00 -14.84
C TRP A 453 13.39 -58.50 -16.31
N GLN A 454 14.61 -58.10 -16.70
CA GLN A 454 15.11 -57.46 -17.95
C GLN A 454 15.57 -58.50 -19.03
N PRO A 455 16.29 -58.11 -20.12
CA PRO A 455 16.04 -57.16 -21.24
C PRO A 455 16.20 -57.91 -22.61
N PRO A 456 16.41 -57.31 -23.84
CA PRO A 456 17.73 -56.77 -24.27
C PRO A 456 17.87 -55.82 -25.54
N ARG A 457 18.98 -55.03 -25.59
CA ARG A 457 19.99 -54.90 -26.71
C ARG A 457 19.86 -54.06 -28.03
N LEU A 458 21.03 -53.45 -28.39
CA LEU A 458 21.68 -53.19 -29.72
C LEU A 458 21.18 -52.00 -30.59
N ALA A 459 21.97 -51.30 -31.45
CA ALA A 459 23.43 -51.26 -31.73
C ALA A 459 23.86 -50.15 -32.76
N TYR A 460 25.08 -49.58 -32.61
CA TYR A 460 26.04 -49.03 -33.63
C TYR A 460 25.54 -47.96 -34.67
N ASN A 461 26.35 -47.08 -35.30
CA ASN A 461 27.75 -47.15 -35.75
C ASN A 461 28.42 -45.74 -35.97
N SER A 462 29.63 -45.70 -36.57
CA SER A 462 30.64 -44.60 -36.48
C SER A 462 31.14 -44.00 -37.83
N LEU A 463 31.87 -42.85 -37.83
CA LEU A 463 33.25 -42.68 -38.40
C LEU A 463 33.79 -41.23 -38.67
N THR A 464 35.10 -41.04 -38.35
CA THR A 464 36.20 -40.26 -39.02
C THR A 464 36.46 -38.73 -38.92
N MET A 465 37.71 -38.43 -38.52
CA MET A 465 38.61 -37.26 -38.76
C MET A 465 39.59 -37.58 -39.96
N PRO A 466 40.62 -36.79 -40.45
CA PRO A 466 41.57 -35.86 -39.73
C PRO A 466 42.25 -34.68 -40.53
N GLY A 467 43.23 -33.95 -39.92
CA GLY A 467 44.33 -33.28 -40.69
C GLY A 467 45.02 -32.01 -40.10
N ALA A 468 46.36 -31.90 -40.20
CA ALA A 468 47.26 -30.81 -39.74
C ALA A 468 48.62 -30.87 -40.52
N PRO A 469 49.79 -30.22 -40.19
CA PRO A 469 50.16 -29.24 -39.12
C PRO A 469 51.19 -28.10 -39.54
N CYS A 470 51.82 -27.40 -38.57
CA CYS A 470 53.16 -26.72 -38.61
C CYS A 470 53.32 -25.37 -39.41
N LEU A 471 54.25 -24.42 -39.14
CA LEU A 471 55.38 -24.25 -38.17
C LEU A 471 55.94 -22.77 -38.12
N PHE A 472 56.85 -22.49 -37.14
CA PHE A 472 57.89 -21.42 -37.06
C PHE A 472 57.63 -20.01 -36.42
N LYS A 473 58.74 -19.25 -36.20
CA LYS A 473 59.06 -18.48 -34.96
C LYS A 473 59.91 -17.19 -35.24
N ARG A 474 59.89 -16.24 -34.29
CA ARG A 474 60.96 -15.27 -33.84
C ARG A 474 61.05 -13.79 -34.31
N GLU A 475 61.05 -12.91 -33.29
CA GLU A 475 61.93 -11.75 -32.96
C GLU A 475 62.08 -10.52 -33.90
N SER A 476 61.68 -9.33 -33.42
CA SER A 476 62.58 -8.18 -33.08
C SER A 476 61.84 -6.93 -32.55
N GLU A 477 62.45 -6.25 -31.57
CA GLU A 477 62.09 -4.90 -31.05
C GLU A 477 63.02 -3.80 -31.69
N PRO A 478 63.22 -2.61 -31.09
CA PRO A 478 62.32 -1.44 -31.04
C PRO A 478 63.01 -0.16 -31.58
N TRP A 479 62.30 0.97 -31.72
CA TRP A 479 62.94 2.30 -31.62
C TRP A 479 62.05 3.34 -30.93
N THR A 480 62.72 4.24 -30.21
CA THR A 480 62.16 5.32 -29.36
C THR A 480 62.49 6.69 -29.95
N THR A 481 61.85 7.78 -29.48
CA THR A 481 62.55 9.03 -29.10
C THR A 481 61.63 10.11 -28.50
N GLY A 482 61.79 10.35 -27.19
CA GLY A 482 62.42 11.61 -26.73
C GLY A 482 61.54 12.79 -26.25
N PRO A 483 62.05 13.65 -25.33
CA PRO A 483 61.19 14.23 -24.27
C PRO A 483 61.45 15.71 -23.87
N SER A 484 60.60 16.27 -22.99
CA SER A 484 60.85 17.32 -21.95
C SER A 484 59.52 18.00 -21.55
N ARG A 485 59.24 18.54 -20.35
CA ARG A 485 59.81 18.69 -18.97
C ARG A 485 58.55 18.96 -18.06
N PHE A 486 58.50 18.84 -16.73
CA PHE A 486 59.40 19.29 -15.64
C PHE A 486 59.17 18.47 -14.33
N THR A 487 59.87 18.79 -13.24
CA THR A 487 60.29 17.89 -12.16
C THR A 487 59.66 18.10 -10.77
N ILE A 488 59.44 16.98 -10.06
CA ILE A 488 59.83 16.58 -8.67
C ILE A 488 59.79 17.59 -7.50
N SER A 489 59.44 17.05 -6.33
CA SER A 489 59.19 17.67 -5.03
C SER A 489 60.41 18.03 -4.14
N ARG A 490 60.09 18.63 -2.96
CA ARG A 490 60.84 18.79 -1.69
C ARG A 490 61.67 20.07 -1.45
N THR A 491 61.18 20.86 -0.48
CA THR A 491 61.88 21.40 0.71
C THR A 491 63.43 21.36 0.72
N SER A 492 64.14 22.45 1.02
CA SER A 492 64.28 22.93 2.41
C SER A 492 65.17 24.19 2.58
N HIS A 493 64.95 24.93 3.66
CA HIS A 493 65.90 25.69 4.50
C HIS A 493 67.02 26.58 3.87
N ALA A 494 67.12 27.84 4.33
CA ALA A 494 68.00 28.17 5.47
C ALA A 494 68.01 29.67 5.87
N SER A 495 67.94 29.95 7.18
CA SER A 495 69.09 30.43 7.99
C SER A 495 68.81 31.54 9.03
N ARG A 496 69.61 31.47 10.13
CA ARG A 496 69.92 32.47 11.17
C ARG A 496 68.96 32.67 12.36
N LEU A 497 69.24 31.85 13.39
CA LEU A 497 69.07 32.21 14.80
C LEU A 497 69.98 33.39 15.19
N ALA A 498 69.58 34.23 16.16
CA ALA A 498 70.04 34.08 17.56
C ALA A 498 69.73 35.31 18.44
N THR A 499 68.85 35.13 19.43
CA THR A 499 69.12 35.43 20.85
C THR A 499 68.21 34.53 21.70
N LYS A 500 68.73 33.99 22.81
CA LYS A 500 68.13 32.87 23.55
C LYS A 500 67.18 33.34 24.66
N LEU A 501 66.08 32.61 24.87
CA LEU A 501 65.31 32.60 26.11
C LEU A 501 65.02 31.14 26.52
N VAL A 502 65.04 30.87 27.83
CA VAL A 502 65.20 29.52 28.39
C VAL A 502 63.84 28.89 28.73
N THR A 503 63.53 27.82 28.01
CA THR A 503 62.62 26.68 28.34
C THR A 503 61.81 26.71 29.66
N LYS A 504 60.48 26.89 29.57
CA LYS A 504 59.45 25.84 29.83
C LYS A 504 57.99 26.38 29.84
N SER A 505 57.17 25.82 28.94
CA SER A 505 55.70 25.55 29.06
C SER A 505 54.69 26.61 29.58
N ARG A 506 53.74 26.99 28.69
CA ARG A 506 52.43 27.67 28.94
C ARG A 506 52.49 29.13 29.48
N PRO A 507 51.41 29.94 29.38
CA PRO A 507 50.52 30.18 28.22
C PRO A 507 50.20 31.70 28.00
N CYS A 508 49.82 32.12 26.78
CA CYS A 508 49.09 33.38 26.49
C CYS A 508 48.62 33.37 25.00
N THR A 509 47.37 33.01 24.70
CA THR A 509 46.18 33.89 24.57
C THR A 509 46.20 34.87 23.39
N THR A 510 46.11 34.33 22.17
CA THR A 510 45.27 34.96 21.14
C THR A 510 43.81 34.63 21.44
N SER A 511 43.13 35.49 22.21
CA SER A 511 41.68 35.37 22.42
C SER A 511 40.95 35.68 21.11
N LYS A 512 40.69 34.63 20.32
CA LYS A 512 39.49 34.65 19.48
C LYS A 512 38.32 34.91 20.42
N MET A 513 37.62 36.02 20.23
CA MET A 513 36.32 36.26 20.86
C MET A 513 35.30 35.31 20.23
N THR A 514 35.40 34.03 20.57
CA THR A 514 34.19 33.28 20.92
C THR A 514 33.85 33.70 22.34
N SER A 515 33.26 34.88 22.50
CA SER A 515 32.39 35.08 23.66
C SER A 515 31.33 33.99 23.53
N GLN A 516 31.29 33.04 24.47
CA GLN A 516 30.02 32.38 24.76
C GLN A 516 29.02 33.52 24.93
N ALA A 517 27.93 33.47 24.16
CA ALA A 517 26.85 34.43 24.36
C ALA A 517 26.44 34.31 25.83
N ASP A 518 26.56 35.40 26.58
CA ASP A 518 26.22 35.40 28.00
C ASP A 518 24.73 35.04 28.12
N PRO A 519 24.38 33.87 28.71
CA PRO A 519 22.99 33.46 28.80
C PRO A 519 22.14 34.50 29.55
N GLN A 520 22.72 35.18 30.53
CA GLN A 520 22.04 36.23 31.29
C GLN A 520 21.71 37.44 30.40
N ALA A 521 22.67 37.93 29.63
CA ALA A 521 22.45 39.02 28.68
C ALA A 521 21.43 38.66 27.58
N LEU A 522 21.38 37.40 27.13
CA LEU A 522 20.37 36.93 26.18
C LEU A 522 18.97 36.87 26.83
N ILE A 523 18.86 36.37 28.06
CA ILE A 523 17.62 36.35 28.83
C ILE A 523 17.10 37.78 29.04
N GLU A 524 17.97 38.74 29.39
CA GLU A 524 17.59 40.14 29.57
C GLU A 524 17.10 40.77 28.25
N GLN A 525 17.74 40.47 27.11
CA GLN A 525 17.27 40.91 25.79
C GLN A 525 15.89 40.33 25.43
N LEU A 526 15.64 39.05 25.74
CA LEU A 526 14.34 38.41 25.55
C LEU A 526 13.27 38.99 26.48
N GLN A 527 13.60 39.30 27.74
CA GLN A 527 12.69 39.95 28.68
C GLN A 527 12.32 41.37 28.22
N LEU A 528 13.27 42.15 27.71
CA LEU A 528 13.01 43.47 27.13
C LEU A 528 12.12 43.38 25.88
N LEU A 529 12.36 42.39 25.01
CA LEU A 529 11.50 42.14 23.85
C LEU A 529 10.07 41.77 24.28
N ASN A 530 9.92 40.92 25.30
CA ASN A 530 8.60 40.51 25.81
C ASN A 530 7.81 41.69 26.41
N ALA A 531 8.50 42.72 26.92
CA ALA A 531 7.87 43.94 27.44
C ALA A 531 7.37 44.89 26.33
N ASP A 532 8.12 45.03 25.23
CA ASP A 532 7.68 45.77 24.03
C ASP A 532 8.16 45.12 22.72
N PRO A 533 7.36 44.20 22.15
CA PRO A 533 7.68 43.57 20.86
C PRO A 533 7.63 44.54 19.67
N SER A 534 7.03 45.72 19.81
CA SER A 534 6.82 46.68 18.73
C SER A 534 8.02 47.60 18.51
N ALA A 535 8.77 47.92 19.57
CA ALA A 535 9.98 48.73 19.49
C ALA A 535 11.22 47.97 18.96
N TYR A 536 11.20 46.64 18.94
CA TYR A 536 12.40 45.83 18.72
C TYR A 536 12.73 45.55 17.24
N PHE A 537 11.73 45.29 16.40
CA PHE A 537 11.93 44.90 14.99
C PHE A 537 11.68 46.06 14.03
N LYS A 538 12.61 46.29 13.09
CA LYS A 538 12.50 47.39 12.11
C LYS A 538 11.77 47.00 10.82
N ASN A 539 11.56 45.71 10.58
CA ASN A 539 10.80 45.17 9.47
C ASN A 539 10.36 43.72 9.73
N ASP A 540 9.40 43.22 8.94
CA ASP A 540 8.85 41.87 9.12
C ASP A 540 9.83 40.74 8.77
N ALA A 541 10.87 40.98 7.96
CA ALA A 541 11.86 39.95 7.67
C ALA A 541 12.69 39.63 8.93
N GLN A 542 13.20 40.66 9.61
CA GLN A 542 13.89 40.51 10.89
C GLN A 542 13.02 39.83 11.95
N LYS A 543 11.72 40.18 12.00
CA LYS A 543 10.76 39.55 12.91
C LYS A 543 10.57 38.06 12.61
N ARG A 544 10.46 37.66 11.33
CA ARG A 544 10.35 36.25 10.92
C ARG A 544 11.63 35.46 11.23
N ASP A 545 12.80 36.01 10.89
CA ASP A 545 14.08 35.36 11.16
C ASP A 545 14.28 35.14 12.67
N PHE A 546 13.93 36.14 13.48
CA PHE A 546 13.92 36.02 14.93
C PHE A 546 12.95 34.94 15.43
N GLN A 547 11.69 34.94 14.97
CA GLN A 547 10.70 33.94 15.37
C GLN A 547 11.15 32.51 15.03
N LYS A 548 11.77 32.32 13.86
CA LYS A 548 12.40 31.07 13.45
C LYS A 548 13.51 30.67 14.42
N SER A 549 14.47 31.56 14.69
CA SER A 549 15.61 31.28 15.57
C SER A 549 15.17 31.00 17.02
N VAL A 550 14.15 31.67 17.54
CA VAL A 550 13.63 31.40 18.89
C VAL A 550 12.97 30.03 18.97
N ARG A 551 12.09 29.65 18.03
CA ARG A 551 11.49 28.30 18.00
C ARG A 551 12.55 27.20 17.91
N GLN A 552 13.56 27.41 17.06
CA GLN A 552 14.68 26.48 16.92
C GLN A 552 15.53 26.39 18.19
N ALA A 553 15.77 27.51 18.87
CA ALA A 553 16.49 27.53 20.15
C ALA A 553 15.68 26.86 21.27
N GLU A 554 14.38 27.14 21.37
CA GLU A 554 13.44 26.51 22.31
C GLU A 554 13.46 24.99 22.17
N THR A 555 13.25 24.48 20.94
CA THR A 555 13.26 23.03 20.67
C THR A 555 14.66 22.40 20.90
N ALA A 556 15.74 23.18 20.78
CA ALA A 556 17.11 22.70 20.98
C ALA A 556 17.58 22.72 22.45
N VAL A 557 16.83 23.34 23.36
CA VAL A 557 17.11 23.34 24.81
C VAL A 557 16.09 22.56 25.64
N GLU A 558 15.01 22.06 25.03
CA GLU A 558 14.06 21.15 25.68
C GLU A 558 14.76 19.85 26.13
N GLU A 559 14.53 19.48 27.40
CA GLU A 559 14.85 18.14 27.88
C GLU A 559 13.83 17.12 27.31
N PRO A 560 14.19 15.82 27.16
CA PRO A 560 13.31 14.82 26.54
C PRO A 560 11.91 14.70 27.16
N PHE A 561 11.79 14.99 28.46
CA PHE A 561 10.50 15.01 29.16
C PHE A 561 9.65 16.24 28.80
N GLU A 562 10.27 17.40 28.60
CA GLU A 562 9.59 18.64 28.19
C GLU A 562 9.08 18.51 26.75
N THR A 563 9.88 17.93 25.85
CA THR A 563 9.44 17.54 24.51
C THR A 563 8.22 16.60 24.56
N MET A 564 8.25 15.58 25.42
CA MET A 564 7.11 14.67 25.59
C MET A 564 5.87 15.41 26.11
N GLN A 565 6.02 16.30 27.10
CA GLN A 565 4.90 17.11 27.61
C GLN A 565 4.30 18.03 26.54
N ARG A 566 5.14 18.67 25.71
CA ARG A 566 4.68 19.51 24.59
C ARG A 566 3.87 18.72 23.56
N LEU A 567 4.27 17.48 23.27
CA LEU A 567 3.52 16.59 22.37
C LEU A 567 2.20 16.10 22.99
N VAL A 568 2.25 15.53 24.21
CA VAL A 568 1.08 14.93 24.89
C VAL A 568 -0.01 15.97 25.20
N TYR A 569 0.37 17.18 25.62
CA TYR A 569 -0.58 18.25 25.92
C TYR A 569 -0.88 19.17 24.72
N GLY A 570 -0.37 18.84 23.53
CA GLY A 570 -0.57 19.62 22.29
C GLY A 570 -2.03 19.92 21.91
N PRO A 571 -3.02 19.03 22.14
CA PRO A 571 -4.43 19.32 21.85
C PRO A 571 -5.11 20.30 22.82
N LEU A 572 -4.64 20.41 24.07
CA LEU A 572 -5.33 21.14 25.13
C LEU A 572 -5.52 22.66 24.91
N PRO A 573 -4.66 23.40 24.19
CA PRO A 573 -4.92 24.80 23.87
C PRO A 573 -6.17 24.99 23.02
N LEU A 574 -6.45 24.10 22.05
CA LEU A 574 -7.66 24.19 21.22
C LEU A 574 -8.91 23.83 22.04
N VAL A 575 -8.83 22.77 22.85
CA VAL A 575 -9.92 22.34 23.74
C VAL A 575 -10.27 23.42 24.77
N THR A 576 -9.26 24.02 25.42
CA THR A 576 -9.49 25.11 26.39
C THR A 576 -9.98 26.38 25.71
N ALA A 577 -9.50 26.73 24.51
CA ALA A 577 -10.07 27.83 23.72
C ALA A 577 -11.56 27.60 23.41
N ARG A 578 -11.96 26.38 23.04
CA ARG A 578 -13.38 26.02 22.81
C ARG A 578 -14.21 26.17 24.09
N ILE A 579 -13.74 25.63 25.21
CA ILE A 579 -14.40 25.78 26.53
C ILE A 579 -14.55 27.26 26.89
N GLY A 580 -13.52 28.06 26.64
CA GLY A 580 -13.53 29.49 26.95
C GLY A 580 -14.57 30.31 26.17
N GLN A 581 -14.82 29.93 24.91
CA GLN A 581 -15.86 30.51 24.05
C GLN A 581 -17.26 29.97 24.38
N ASP A 582 -17.42 28.65 24.47
CA ASP A 582 -18.71 27.98 24.73
C ASP A 582 -19.30 28.36 26.10
N ARG A 583 -18.43 28.48 27.12
CA ARG A 583 -18.83 28.81 28.50
C ARG A 583 -18.73 30.29 28.84
N GLY A 584 -18.59 31.17 27.84
CA GLY A 584 -18.60 32.61 28.05
C GLY A 584 -17.50 33.14 28.99
N ILE A 585 -16.43 32.38 29.20
CA ILE A 585 -15.32 32.74 30.11
C ILE A 585 -14.58 33.94 29.53
N PHE A 586 -14.30 33.92 28.23
CA PHE A 586 -13.63 35.02 27.56
C PHE A 586 -14.49 36.30 27.57
N GLU A 587 -15.80 36.20 27.36
CA GLU A 587 -16.74 37.31 27.51
C GLU A 587 -16.81 37.86 28.94
N ALA A 588 -16.73 37.00 29.95
CA ALA A 588 -16.72 37.43 31.35
C ALA A 588 -15.42 38.17 31.69
N LEU A 589 -14.26 37.63 31.28
CA LEU A 589 -12.95 38.26 31.46
C LEU A 589 -12.86 39.60 30.71
N ALA A 590 -13.32 39.67 29.46
CA ALA A 590 -13.25 40.87 28.62
C ALA A 590 -14.15 42.03 29.09
N LYS A 591 -15.14 41.76 29.96
CA LYS A 591 -16.00 42.79 30.57
C LYS A 591 -15.34 43.53 31.74
N SER A 592 -14.27 43.00 32.33
CA SER A 592 -13.60 43.61 33.49
C SER A 592 -12.22 44.15 33.16
N GLN A 593 -11.95 45.40 33.57
CA GLN A 593 -10.61 45.99 33.52
C GLN A 593 -9.78 45.64 34.76
N ASP A 594 -10.42 45.31 35.89
CA ASP A 594 -9.75 45.09 37.18
C ASP A 594 -9.56 43.60 37.52
N GLY A 595 -10.04 42.71 36.64
CA GLY A 595 -10.05 41.26 36.83
C GLY A 595 -11.41 40.73 37.31
N VAL A 596 -11.55 39.41 37.33
CA VAL A 596 -12.79 38.69 37.67
C VAL A 596 -12.48 37.58 38.66
N GLN A 597 -13.24 37.50 39.74
CA GLN A 597 -13.11 36.46 40.76
C GLN A 597 -13.57 35.09 40.22
N LEU A 598 -12.89 34.02 40.66
CA LEU A 598 -13.20 32.63 40.31
C LEU A 598 -14.68 32.29 40.53
N ASP A 599 -15.29 32.79 41.61
CA ASP A 599 -16.72 32.62 41.91
C ASP A 599 -17.65 33.19 40.84
N VAL A 600 -17.30 34.34 40.28
CA VAL A 600 -18.06 35.01 39.21
C VAL A 600 -17.86 34.29 37.88
N LEU A 601 -16.64 33.81 37.60
CA LEU A 601 -16.35 32.98 36.43
C LEU A 601 -17.06 31.61 36.51
N ALA A 602 -17.17 31.00 37.70
CA ALA A 602 -17.91 29.77 37.93
C ALA A 602 -19.42 29.96 37.70
N GLN A 603 -19.97 31.08 38.17
CA GLN A 603 -21.37 31.43 37.90
C GLN A 603 -21.62 31.70 36.41
N ALA A 604 -20.70 32.35 35.70
CA ALA A 604 -20.82 32.65 34.27
C ALA A 604 -20.70 31.39 33.39
N SER A 605 -19.78 30.48 33.73
CA SER A 605 -19.46 29.27 32.93
C SER A 605 -20.30 28.04 33.26
N GLY A 606 -20.94 28.02 34.42
CA GLY A 606 -21.65 26.85 34.94
C GLY A 606 -20.72 25.69 35.33
N LEU A 607 -19.40 25.92 35.41
CA LEU A 607 -18.42 24.89 35.77
C LEU A 607 -18.23 24.80 37.30
N GLN A 608 -17.92 23.60 37.80
CA GLN A 608 -17.50 23.41 39.19
C GLN A 608 -16.17 24.12 39.44
N LYS A 609 -16.04 24.84 40.57
CA LYS A 609 -14.88 25.72 40.84
C LYS A 609 -13.53 25.06 40.60
N GLY A 610 -13.25 23.87 41.15
CA GLY A 610 -11.96 23.20 40.97
C GLY A 610 -11.68 22.71 39.54
N VAL A 611 -12.71 22.47 38.72
CA VAL A 611 -12.55 22.18 37.28
C VAL A 611 -12.25 23.47 36.52
N LEU A 612 -12.96 24.55 36.85
CA LEU A 612 -12.72 25.87 36.26
C LEU A 612 -11.33 26.41 36.61
N GLU A 613 -10.89 26.25 37.85
CA GLU A 613 -9.55 26.62 38.34
C GLU A 613 -8.47 25.92 37.49
N ALA A 614 -8.53 24.60 37.35
CA ALA A 614 -7.61 23.85 36.48
C ALA A 614 -7.65 24.28 34.99
N VAL A 615 -8.83 24.65 34.46
CA VAL A 615 -8.97 25.18 33.10
C VAL A 615 -8.34 26.57 32.98
N LEU A 616 -8.58 27.46 33.95
CA LEU A 616 -8.03 28.82 33.99
C LEU A 616 -6.52 28.82 34.18
N ASP A 617 -5.99 27.96 35.04
CA ASP A 617 -4.55 27.78 35.24
C ASP A 617 -3.87 27.39 33.92
N TYR A 618 -4.41 26.38 33.22
CA TYR A 618 -3.89 25.99 31.91
C TYR A 618 -4.02 27.12 30.86
N MET A 619 -5.18 27.78 30.79
CA MET A 619 -5.39 28.96 29.93
C MET A 619 -4.36 30.06 30.19
N CYS A 620 -4.00 30.31 31.45
CA CYS A 620 -2.98 31.29 31.83
C CYS A 620 -1.59 30.87 31.34
N THR A 621 -1.22 29.58 31.41
CA THR A 621 0.05 29.11 30.79
C THR A 621 0.11 29.32 29.28
N LYS A 622 -1.04 29.44 28.61
CA LYS A 622 -1.16 29.72 27.16
C LYS A 622 -1.47 31.19 26.85
N GLY A 623 -1.44 32.06 27.86
CA GLY A 623 -1.71 33.50 27.71
C GLY A 623 -3.14 33.84 27.30
N MET A 624 -4.10 32.90 27.40
CA MET A 624 -5.53 33.13 27.12
C MET A 624 -6.26 33.87 28.26
N GLY A 625 -5.58 34.01 29.40
CA GLY A 625 -5.92 34.80 30.57
C GLY A 625 -4.64 35.07 31.36
N VAL A 626 -4.75 35.80 32.48
CA VAL A 626 -3.68 35.93 33.47
C VAL A 626 -4.27 36.05 34.87
N GLU A 627 -3.74 35.30 35.84
CA GLU A 627 -4.05 35.50 37.25
C GLU A 627 -3.29 36.72 37.78
N VAL A 628 -4.01 37.72 38.31
CA VAL A 628 -3.44 38.98 38.81
C VAL A 628 -3.38 39.04 40.34
N ALA A 629 -4.17 38.20 41.01
CA ALA A 629 -4.17 37.94 42.44
C ALA A 629 -4.84 36.56 42.66
N PRO A 630 -4.61 35.85 43.78
CA PRO A 630 -5.19 34.52 44.00
C PRO A 630 -6.69 34.45 43.71
N GLY A 631 -7.08 33.54 42.81
CA GLY A 631 -8.46 33.36 42.34
C GLY A 631 -9.03 34.52 41.51
N THR A 632 -8.19 35.43 41.01
CA THR A 632 -8.59 36.65 40.29
C THR A 632 -7.92 36.74 38.93
N TYR A 633 -8.70 36.60 37.86
CA TYR A 633 -8.19 36.46 36.50
C TYR A 633 -8.58 37.64 35.60
N LYS A 634 -7.71 38.02 34.65
CA LYS A 634 -7.92 39.15 33.72
C LYS A 634 -7.73 38.73 32.26
N ALA A 635 -8.43 39.40 31.35
CA ALA A 635 -8.27 39.25 29.91
C ALA A 635 -6.89 39.71 29.41
N THR A 636 -6.40 39.05 28.38
CA THR A 636 -5.19 39.38 27.61
C THR A 636 -5.58 39.78 26.17
N PRO A 637 -4.62 40.27 25.35
CA PRO A 637 -4.87 40.47 23.92
C PRO A 637 -5.34 39.18 23.20
N LEU A 638 -4.92 38.00 23.65
CA LEU A 638 -5.38 36.73 23.10
C LEU A 638 -6.83 36.42 23.50
N THR A 639 -7.26 36.73 24.73
CA THR A 639 -8.67 36.66 25.13
C THR A 639 -9.56 37.46 24.18
N HIS A 640 -9.15 38.69 23.85
CA HIS A 640 -9.90 39.54 22.93
C HIS A 640 -9.85 39.04 21.48
N MET A 641 -8.72 38.50 21.02
CA MET A 641 -8.60 37.86 19.69
C MET A 641 -9.54 36.66 19.56
N LEU A 642 -9.62 35.80 20.57
CA LEU A 642 -10.51 34.63 20.61
C LEU A 642 -12.01 34.99 20.68
N LEU A 643 -12.36 36.26 20.87
CA LEU A 643 -13.73 36.77 20.79
C LEU A 643 -14.11 37.34 19.42
N VAL A 644 -13.14 37.61 18.53
CA VAL A 644 -13.39 38.11 17.17
C VAL A 644 -14.09 37.01 16.34
N PRO A 645 -15.15 37.31 15.56
CA PRO A 645 -15.96 36.29 14.86
C PRO A 645 -15.14 35.27 14.06
N LEU A 646 -14.16 35.72 13.26
CA LEU A 646 -13.24 34.84 12.51
C LEU A 646 -12.58 33.77 13.41
N PHE A 647 -12.13 34.13 14.61
CA PHE A 647 -11.46 33.20 15.53
C PHE A 647 -12.46 32.35 16.34
N LYS A 648 -13.69 32.83 16.54
CA LYS A 648 -14.79 31.99 17.06
C LYS A 648 -15.18 30.91 16.07
N ASP A 649 -15.33 31.27 14.81
CA ASP A 649 -15.68 30.34 13.74
C ASP A 649 -14.51 29.38 13.46
N ALA A 650 -13.26 29.86 13.47
CA ALA A 650 -12.06 29.02 13.35
C ALA A 650 -11.94 28.00 14.51
N VAL A 651 -12.04 28.44 15.77
CA VAL A 651 -11.96 27.52 16.93
C VAL A 651 -13.13 26.54 16.90
N THR A 652 -14.35 26.97 16.56
CA THR A 652 -15.50 26.08 16.37
C THR A 652 -15.21 25.02 15.32
N HIS A 653 -14.77 25.41 14.12
CA HIS A 653 -14.50 24.49 13.02
C HIS A 653 -13.36 23.51 13.33
N PHE A 654 -12.19 24.02 13.78
CA PHE A 654 -11.04 23.16 14.07
C PHE A 654 -11.26 22.26 15.28
N HIS A 655 -12.02 22.69 16.29
CA HIS A 655 -12.34 21.86 17.44
C HIS A 655 -13.44 20.83 17.15
N ASP A 656 -14.58 21.25 16.61
CA ASP A 656 -15.75 20.38 16.50
C ASP A 656 -15.68 19.50 15.24
N ASN A 657 -15.14 20.00 14.12
CA ASN A 657 -15.10 19.26 12.86
C ASN A 657 -13.77 18.52 12.70
N CYS A 658 -12.65 19.25 12.84
CA CYS A 658 -11.33 18.73 12.45
C CYS A 658 -10.63 17.93 13.55
N ALA A 659 -10.66 18.34 14.82
CA ALA A 659 -9.94 17.66 15.88
C ALA A 659 -10.35 16.18 16.06
N PRO A 660 -11.65 15.80 15.98
CA PRO A 660 -12.04 14.39 15.99
C PRO A 660 -11.40 13.61 14.83
N ALA A 661 -11.46 14.16 13.61
CA ALA A 661 -10.81 13.58 12.43
C ALA A 661 -9.29 13.42 12.60
N PHE A 662 -8.62 14.44 13.15
CA PHE A 662 -7.17 14.42 13.38
C PHE A 662 -6.78 13.36 14.43
N THR A 663 -7.56 13.20 15.50
CA THR A 663 -7.32 12.14 16.51
C THR A 663 -7.60 10.75 15.96
N ALA A 664 -8.60 10.62 15.08
CA ALA A 664 -8.92 9.36 14.40
C ALA A 664 -8.01 9.06 13.20
N LEU A 665 -7.14 9.97 12.76
CA LEU A 665 -6.29 9.77 11.57
C LEU A 665 -5.37 8.57 11.71
N ASN A 666 -4.73 8.37 12.87
CA ASN A 666 -3.92 7.17 13.09
C ASN A 666 -4.77 5.90 13.06
N GLN A 667 -6.01 5.95 13.56
CA GLN A 667 -6.94 4.82 13.45
C GLN A 667 -7.35 4.56 11.99
N ALA A 668 -7.61 5.59 11.17
CA ALA A 668 -7.90 5.42 9.75
C ALA A 668 -6.71 4.80 8.99
N LEU A 669 -5.50 5.29 9.26
CA LEU A 669 -4.27 4.84 8.59
C LEU A 669 -3.84 3.42 9.00
N VAL A 670 -4.16 2.98 10.23
CA VAL A 670 -3.86 1.62 10.73
C VAL A 670 -5.01 0.64 10.43
N ALA A 671 -6.25 1.05 10.70
CA ALA A 671 -7.45 0.24 10.54
C ALA A 671 -8.16 0.52 9.21
N GLN A 672 -7.41 0.49 8.10
CA GLN A 672 -7.85 0.68 6.70
C GLN A 672 -8.98 -0.27 6.22
N LYS A 673 -9.53 -1.09 7.12
CA LYS A 673 -10.73 -1.92 6.93
C LYS A 673 -12.03 -1.14 7.16
N ALA A 674 -11.99 0.02 7.82
CA ALA A 674 -13.16 0.89 7.88
C ALA A 674 -13.28 1.64 6.54
N ASN A 675 -14.39 1.44 5.82
CA ASN A 675 -14.70 2.11 4.54
C ASN A 675 -15.13 3.57 4.81
N LYS A 676 -14.31 4.30 5.59
CA LYS A 676 -14.60 5.53 6.30
C LYS A 676 -13.34 6.39 6.42
N THR A 677 -13.46 7.65 6.03
CA THR A 677 -12.49 8.72 6.32
C THR A 677 -12.19 8.83 7.83
N ALA A 678 -11.08 9.45 8.19
CA ALA A 678 -10.80 9.73 9.60
C ALA A 678 -11.87 10.65 10.22
N PHE A 679 -12.48 11.55 9.43
CA PHE A 679 -13.67 12.31 9.82
C PHE A 679 -14.85 11.42 10.22
N GLN A 680 -15.26 10.47 9.37
CA GLN A 680 -16.34 9.52 9.68
C GLN A 680 -16.05 8.68 10.94
N LEU A 681 -14.78 8.30 11.16
CA LEU A 681 -14.36 7.60 12.38
C LEU A 681 -14.44 8.51 13.62
N GLY A 682 -13.90 9.73 13.54
CA GLY A 682 -13.85 10.68 14.65
C GLY A 682 -15.20 11.26 15.05
N GLN A 683 -16.10 11.48 14.10
CA GLN A 683 -17.49 11.90 14.34
C GLN A 683 -18.43 10.72 14.64
N HIS A 684 -17.94 9.48 14.55
CA HIS A 684 -18.73 8.25 14.64
C HIS A 684 -19.92 8.19 13.66
N SER A 685 -19.83 8.87 12.51
CA SER A 685 -20.86 8.92 11.46
C SER A 685 -20.57 7.94 10.32
N ASN A 686 -21.58 7.70 9.47
CA ASN A 686 -21.43 7.09 8.15
C ASN A 686 -21.40 8.15 7.02
N GLU A 687 -21.82 9.38 7.31
CA GLU A 687 -21.91 10.49 6.34
C GLU A 687 -20.54 11.11 6.08
N ASP A 688 -20.30 11.58 4.86
CA ASP A 688 -19.14 12.43 4.54
C ASP A 688 -19.25 13.81 5.23
N PHE A 689 -18.18 14.60 5.15
CA PHE A 689 -18.10 15.93 5.77
C PHE A 689 -19.23 16.89 5.36
N TYR A 690 -19.58 16.93 4.07
CA TYR A 690 -20.57 17.86 3.55
C TYR A 690 -21.98 17.43 3.92
N THR A 691 -22.30 16.14 3.75
CA THR A 691 -23.59 15.56 4.17
C THR A 691 -23.81 15.70 5.69
N TRP A 692 -22.79 15.42 6.50
CA TRP A 692 -22.87 15.56 7.97
C TRP A 692 -23.19 17.01 8.40
N MET A 693 -22.59 18.00 7.73
CA MET A 693 -22.85 19.42 8.03
C MET A 693 -24.31 19.83 7.77
N GLU A 694 -25.03 19.18 6.86
CA GLU A 694 -26.45 19.50 6.56
C GLU A 694 -27.37 19.27 7.78
N THR A 695 -26.96 18.44 8.74
CA THR A 695 -27.67 18.24 10.02
C THR A 695 -27.04 18.96 11.22
N HIS A 696 -25.89 19.64 11.03
CA HIS A 696 -25.09 20.28 12.09
C HIS A 696 -24.90 21.80 11.85
N PRO A 697 -25.95 22.62 12.02
CA PRO A 697 -25.97 24.03 11.55
C PRO A 697 -24.99 24.96 12.25
N ILE A 698 -24.56 24.66 13.49
CA ILE A 698 -23.55 25.45 14.20
C ILE A 698 -22.18 25.26 13.52
N GLN A 699 -21.82 24.00 13.28
CA GLN A 699 -20.57 23.58 12.65
C GLN A 699 -20.51 23.99 11.18
N GLN A 700 -21.60 23.80 10.44
CA GLN A 700 -21.75 24.27 9.05
C GLN A 700 -21.60 25.79 8.95
N GLY A 701 -22.31 26.54 9.80
CA GLY A 701 -22.23 28.00 9.81
C GLY A 701 -20.84 28.53 10.16
N ALA A 702 -20.15 27.88 11.11
CA ALA A 702 -18.77 28.22 11.45
C ALA A 702 -17.80 27.92 10.30
N PHE A 703 -17.91 26.76 9.66
CA PHE A 703 -17.10 26.40 8.49
C PHE A 703 -17.24 27.43 7.37
N HIS A 704 -18.46 27.74 6.92
CA HIS A 704 -18.66 28.68 5.80
C HIS A 704 -18.12 30.09 6.10
N ARG A 705 -18.41 30.64 7.29
CA ARG A 705 -17.89 31.98 7.67
C ARG A 705 -16.38 32.01 7.85
N PHE A 706 -15.79 30.92 8.36
CA PHE A 706 -14.34 30.79 8.48
C PHE A 706 -13.67 30.75 7.11
N MET A 707 -14.16 29.92 6.19
CA MET A 707 -13.67 29.84 4.81
C MET A 707 -13.75 31.20 4.10
N GLU A 708 -14.88 31.91 4.20
CA GLU A 708 -15.02 33.25 3.61
C GLU A 708 -14.00 34.25 4.20
N ALA A 709 -13.93 34.34 5.53
CA ALA A 709 -13.14 35.35 6.21
C ALA A 709 -11.62 35.08 6.22
N GLN A 710 -11.18 33.82 6.10
CA GLN A 710 -9.75 33.47 6.09
C GLN A 710 -9.02 34.03 4.85
N PHE A 711 -9.69 34.08 3.69
CA PHE A 711 -9.09 34.57 2.44
C PHE A 711 -9.32 36.07 2.18
N ALA A 712 -10.21 36.72 2.93
CA ALA A 712 -10.66 38.11 2.67
C ALA A 712 -9.56 39.19 2.68
N SER A 713 -8.37 38.90 3.25
CA SER A 713 -7.22 39.81 3.28
C SER A 713 -5.98 39.27 2.56
N LEU A 714 -6.12 38.22 1.75
CA LEU A 714 -5.05 37.66 0.91
C LEU A 714 -5.24 38.12 -0.54
N PRO A 715 -4.17 38.11 -1.36
CA PRO A 715 -4.32 38.22 -2.81
C PRO A 715 -5.24 37.11 -3.34
N THR A 716 -5.86 37.39 -4.48
CA THR A 716 -6.86 36.55 -5.14
C THR A 716 -6.39 36.14 -6.54
N TRP A 717 -7.09 35.19 -7.14
CA TRP A 717 -6.86 34.82 -8.54
C TRP A 717 -6.98 35.99 -9.52
N LEU A 718 -7.81 37.01 -9.22
CA LEU A 718 -7.96 38.23 -10.02
C LEU A 718 -6.73 39.15 -9.99
N ASP A 719 -5.81 38.97 -9.03
CA ASP A 719 -4.54 39.70 -8.98
C ASP A 719 -3.48 39.12 -9.94
N VAL A 720 -3.69 37.90 -10.45
CA VAL A 720 -2.79 37.21 -11.41
C VAL A 720 -3.43 36.82 -12.74
N ILE A 721 -4.77 36.88 -12.84
CA ILE A 721 -5.53 36.71 -14.09
C ILE A 721 -6.08 38.07 -14.52
N SER A 722 -5.61 38.59 -15.66
CA SER A 722 -6.11 39.84 -16.23
C SER A 722 -7.44 39.59 -16.96
N PHE A 723 -8.51 39.34 -16.18
CA PHE A 723 -9.79 38.81 -16.65
C PHE A 723 -10.34 39.50 -17.90
N ASN A 724 -10.35 40.84 -17.92
CA ASN A 724 -10.86 41.63 -19.05
C ASN A 724 -10.08 41.42 -20.37
N THR A 725 -8.78 41.14 -20.30
CA THR A 725 -7.91 41.01 -21.48
C THR A 725 -7.61 39.57 -21.87
N GLU A 726 -7.71 38.64 -20.93
CA GLU A 726 -7.44 37.21 -21.14
C GLU A 726 -8.71 36.39 -21.38
N ILE A 727 -9.80 36.66 -20.64
CA ILE A 727 -11.04 35.86 -20.65
C ILE A 727 -12.16 36.62 -21.39
N ALA A 728 -12.47 37.84 -20.96
CA ALA A 728 -13.59 38.63 -21.49
C ALA A 728 -13.29 39.35 -22.82
N LYS A 729 -12.08 39.21 -23.37
CA LYS A 729 -11.65 39.90 -24.58
C LYS A 729 -12.51 39.47 -25.77
N GLY A 730 -13.26 40.42 -26.34
CA GLY A 730 -14.12 40.18 -27.51
C GLY A 730 -15.42 39.43 -27.23
N VAL A 731 -15.80 39.26 -25.96
CA VAL A 731 -17.02 38.60 -25.52
C VAL A 731 -18.25 39.49 -25.78
N SER A 732 -19.31 38.89 -26.34
CA SER A 732 -20.62 39.51 -26.57
C SER A 732 -21.54 39.35 -25.36
N ALA A 733 -22.79 39.83 -25.44
CA ALA A 733 -23.75 39.67 -24.34
C ALA A 733 -24.27 38.23 -24.20
N GLU A 734 -24.31 37.46 -25.29
CA GLU A 734 -24.89 36.11 -25.34
C GLU A 734 -23.90 35.00 -24.95
N ASP A 735 -22.59 35.28 -25.10
CA ASP A 735 -21.51 34.36 -24.75
C ASP A 735 -21.45 34.11 -23.24
N VAL A 736 -21.13 32.89 -22.81
CA VAL A 736 -20.84 32.59 -21.40
C VAL A 736 -19.37 32.93 -21.11
N VAL A 737 -19.14 33.92 -20.23
CA VAL A 737 -17.80 34.41 -19.91
C VAL A 737 -17.18 33.68 -18.71
N PHE A 738 -17.99 33.18 -17.78
CA PHE A 738 -17.53 32.51 -16.57
C PHE A 738 -18.55 31.49 -16.08
N VAL A 739 -18.09 30.28 -15.76
CA VAL A 739 -18.84 29.25 -15.05
C VAL A 739 -18.06 28.91 -13.78
N ASP A 740 -18.65 29.20 -12.62
CA ASP A 740 -18.11 28.93 -11.28
C ASP A 740 -18.60 27.54 -10.84
N VAL A 741 -17.77 26.51 -11.03
CA VAL A 741 -18.14 25.09 -10.86
C VAL A 741 -17.85 24.64 -9.44
N GLY A 742 -18.90 24.32 -8.68
CA GLY A 742 -18.81 24.12 -7.23
C GLY A 742 -18.60 25.45 -6.49
N GLY A 743 -19.11 26.56 -7.03
CA GLY A 743 -18.82 27.91 -6.51
C GLY A 743 -19.44 28.24 -5.15
N GLY A 744 -20.14 27.29 -4.51
CA GLY A 744 -20.73 27.43 -3.19
C GLY A 744 -21.78 28.55 -3.16
N ASN A 745 -21.55 29.54 -2.28
CA ASN A 745 -22.44 30.70 -2.18
C ASN A 745 -22.27 31.74 -3.30
N GLY A 746 -21.39 31.52 -4.29
CA GLY A 746 -21.14 32.46 -5.39
C GLY A 746 -20.20 33.62 -5.04
N SER A 747 -19.39 33.50 -3.99
CA SER A 747 -18.43 34.55 -3.59
C SER A 747 -17.49 34.98 -4.73
N GLN A 748 -17.11 34.08 -5.65
CA GLN A 748 -16.23 34.41 -6.77
C GLN A 748 -16.98 35.13 -7.89
N CYS A 749 -18.21 34.72 -8.22
CA CYS A 749 -19.10 35.51 -9.08
C CYS A 749 -19.33 36.93 -8.51
N ALA A 750 -19.54 37.06 -7.20
CA ALA A 750 -19.70 38.35 -6.52
C ALA A 750 -18.43 39.23 -6.62
N ALA A 751 -17.25 38.64 -6.36
CA ALA A 751 -15.96 39.32 -6.50
C ALA A 751 -15.70 39.78 -7.95
N LEU A 752 -16.01 38.92 -8.92
CA LEU A 752 -15.88 39.21 -10.34
C LEU A 752 -16.80 40.36 -10.78
N LYS A 753 -18.08 40.34 -10.41
CA LYS A 753 -19.03 41.44 -10.69
C LYS A 753 -18.65 42.74 -9.98
N LYS A 754 -18.05 42.68 -8.79
CA LYS A 754 -17.53 43.85 -8.07
C LYS A 754 -16.29 44.45 -8.74
N ALA A 755 -15.38 43.62 -9.25
CA ALA A 755 -14.20 44.05 -10.00
C ALA A 755 -14.57 44.61 -11.39
N PHE A 756 -15.56 44.00 -12.05
CA PHE A 756 -15.99 44.34 -13.40
C PHE A 756 -17.53 44.49 -13.50
N PRO A 757 -18.12 45.61 -13.02
CA PRO A 757 -19.57 45.81 -13.04
C PRO A 757 -20.17 45.73 -14.46
N GLU A 758 -19.49 46.37 -15.42
CA GLU A 758 -19.84 46.48 -16.85
C GLU A 758 -19.37 45.27 -17.70
N LEU A 759 -19.03 44.15 -17.06
CA LEU A 759 -18.61 42.93 -17.75
C LEU A 759 -19.72 42.42 -18.69
N LYS A 760 -19.35 42.12 -19.93
CA LYS A 760 -20.22 41.49 -20.93
C LYS A 760 -20.12 39.97 -20.88
N GLY A 761 -21.20 39.32 -21.30
CA GLY A 761 -21.35 37.88 -21.28
C GLY A 761 -21.97 37.38 -19.97
N ARG A 762 -22.49 36.17 -20.04
CA ARG A 762 -23.23 35.50 -18.96
C ARG A 762 -22.26 34.91 -17.94
N ILE A 763 -22.60 35.06 -16.66
CA ILE A 763 -21.89 34.45 -15.53
C ILE A 763 -22.82 33.43 -14.91
N ILE A 764 -22.35 32.19 -14.74
CA ILE A 764 -23.16 31.08 -14.22
C ILE A 764 -22.49 30.53 -12.96
N LEU A 765 -23.25 30.45 -11.87
CA LEU A 765 -22.86 29.73 -10.65
C LEU A 765 -23.46 28.31 -10.71
N GLN A 766 -22.61 27.30 -10.55
CA GLN A 766 -23.00 25.90 -10.51
C GLN A 766 -22.69 25.27 -9.16
N ASP A 767 -23.70 24.65 -8.54
CA ASP A 767 -23.57 23.84 -7.32
C ASP A 767 -24.77 22.89 -7.16
N ARG A 768 -24.80 22.12 -6.07
CA ARG A 768 -25.94 21.29 -5.66
C ARG A 768 -27.16 22.18 -5.33
N PRO A 769 -28.41 21.74 -5.60
CA PRO A 769 -29.61 22.55 -5.36
C PRO A 769 -29.70 23.18 -3.96
N ALA A 770 -29.45 22.39 -2.91
CA ALA A 770 -29.51 22.85 -1.52
C ALA A 770 -28.48 23.93 -1.16
N VAL A 771 -27.34 23.98 -1.87
CA VAL A 771 -26.33 25.03 -1.68
C VAL A 771 -26.79 26.32 -2.35
N LEU A 772 -27.33 26.22 -3.57
CA LEU A 772 -27.84 27.36 -4.35
C LEU A 772 -29.02 28.07 -3.68
N GLU A 773 -29.83 27.38 -2.88
CA GLU A 773 -30.89 28.00 -2.04
C GLU A 773 -30.34 29.05 -1.05
N THR A 774 -29.04 28.97 -0.72
CA THR A 774 -28.34 29.88 0.21
C THR A 774 -27.32 30.78 -0.48
N ALA A 775 -27.26 30.77 -1.82
CA ALA A 775 -26.32 31.58 -2.59
C ALA A 775 -26.61 33.08 -2.47
N LEU A 776 -25.56 33.88 -2.70
CA LEU A 776 -25.66 35.33 -2.70
C LEU A 776 -26.50 35.83 -3.88
N ASP A 777 -27.44 36.74 -3.61
CA ASP A 777 -28.18 37.46 -4.66
C ASP A 777 -27.25 38.48 -5.36
N VAL A 778 -26.65 38.05 -6.47
CA VAL A 778 -25.71 38.84 -7.28
C VAL A 778 -26.34 39.16 -8.63
N ASN A 779 -26.71 40.42 -8.84
CA ASN A 779 -27.30 40.88 -10.10
C ASN A 779 -26.42 40.56 -11.32
N GLY A 780 -26.97 39.82 -12.27
CA GLY A 780 -26.30 39.38 -13.49
C GLY A 780 -25.53 38.05 -13.36
N VAL A 781 -25.80 37.27 -12.32
CA VAL A 781 -25.33 35.88 -12.16
C VAL A 781 -26.52 34.94 -12.29
N GLU A 782 -26.38 33.90 -13.12
CA GLU A 782 -27.37 32.85 -13.30
C GLU A 782 -27.06 31.68 -12.36
N LEU A 783 -28.07 31.14 -11.68
CA LEU A 783 -27.93 29.96 -10.82
C LEU A 783 -28.29 28.70 -11.63
N MET A 784 -27.43 27.68 -11.59
CA MET A 784 -27.63 26.42 -12.32
C MET A 784 -27.29 25.22 -11.43
N ALA A 785 -28.29 24.40 -11.12
CA ALA A 785 -28.03 23.13 -10.44
C ALA A 785 -27.18 22.20 -11.33
N HIS A 786 -26.02 21.77 -10.86
CA HIS A 786 -25.13 20.86 -11.59
C HIS A 786 -24.28 20.05 -10.60
N ASP A 787 -24.09 18.77 -10.93
CA ASP A 787 -23.12 17.88 -10.30
C ASP A 787 -21.91 17.76 -11.24
N PHE A 788 -20.73 18.18 -10.79
CA PHE A 788 -19.50 18.16 -11.58
C PHE A 788 -18.96 16.74 -11.89
N LEU A 789 -19.59 15.68 -11.34
CA LEU A 789 -19.30 14.28 -11.64
C LEU A 789 -20.05 13.73 -12.87
N ILE A 790 -20.89 14.56 -13.50
CA ILE A 790 -21.55 14.30 -14.81
C ILE A 790 -21.17 15.37 -15.84
N GLU A 791 -21.46 15.12 -17.12
CA GLU A 791 -21.05 16.01 -18.23
C GLU A 791 -21.53 17.47 -18.04
N GLN A 792 -20.61 18.42 -18.26
CA GLN A 792 -20.83 19.85 -18.09
C GLN A 792 -21.86 20.38 -19.13
N PRO A 793 -23.06 20.84 -18.69
CA PRO A 793 -24.14 21.22 -19.61
C PRO A 793 -23.93 22.56 -20.32
N VAL A 794 -23.04 23.42 -19.82
CA VAL A 794 -22.70 24.70 -20.45
C VAL A 794 -21.51 24.49 -21.39
N HIS A 795 -21.73 24.46 -22.71
CA HIS A 795 -20.64 24.35 -23.67
C HIS A 795 -20.09 25.72 -24.09
N ASN A 796 -18.82 25.75 -24.50
CA ASN A 796 -18.11 26.88 -25.09
C ASN A 796 -17.90 28.12 -24.22
N ALA A 797 -18.11 28.04 -22.90
CA ALA A 797 -17.80 29.15 -21.99
C ALA A 797 -16.30 29.51 -22.03
N ARG A 798 -15.94 30.78 -21.80
CA ARG A 798 -14.53 31.21 -21.81
C ARG A 798 -13.71 30.58 -20.67
N ALA A 799 -14.30 30.53 -19.49
CA ALA A 799 -13.67 29.99 -18.29
C ALA A 799 -14.63 29.05 -17.56
N TYR A 800 -14.20 27.80 -17.35
CA TYR A 800 -14.74 26.90 -16.33
C TYR A 800 -13.79 26.97 -15.15
N TYR A 801 -14.28 27.41 -14.00
CA TYR A 801 -13.47 27.79 -12.86
C TYR A 801 -13.80 26.89 -11.67
N PHE A 802 -12.77 26.30 -11.07
CA PHE A 802 -12.85 25.40 -9.92
C PHE A 802 -11.98 25.98 -8.81
N ARG A 803 -12.55 26.25 -7.63
CA ARG A 803 -11.79 26.80 -6.51
C ARG A 803 -11.89 25.91 -5.29
N GLN A 804 -10.76 25.37 -4.83
CA GLN A 804 -10.70 24.47 -3.68
C GLN A 804 -11.69 23.29 -3.79
N ILE A 805 -11.86 22.77 -5.01
CA ILE A 805 -12.67 21.59 -5.29
C ILE A 805 -11.78 20.35 -5.33
N LEU A 806 -10.77 20.36 -6.21
CA LEU A 806 -10.01 19.16 -6.56
C LEU A 806 -9.09 18.68 -5.41
N HIS A 807 -8.60 19.56 -4.52
CA HIS A 807 -7.88 19.11 -3.31
C HIS A 807 -8.72 18.30 -2.29
N ASN A 808 -10.06 18.30 -2.41
CA ASN A 808 -10.97 17.52 -1.55
C ASN A 808 -11.26 16.10 -2.07
N PHE A 809 -10.70 15.71 -3.21
CA PHE A 809 -10.95 14.42 -3.86
C PHE A 809 -9.66 13.65 -4.13
N ASP A 810 -9.77 12.33 -4.24
CA ASP A 810 -8.71 11.47 -4.77
C ASP A 810 -8.37 11.80 -6.24
N ASP A 811 -7.29 11.20 -6.76
CA ASP A 811 -6.77 11.51 -8.07
C ASP A 811 -7.70 11.04 -9.21
N ASP A 812 -8.36 9.89 -9.07
CA ASP A 812 -9.26 9.33 -10.10
C ASP A 812 -10.55 10.15 -10.22
N THR A 813 -11.11 10.58 -9.09
CA THR A 813 -12.24 11.50 -9.03
C THR A 813 -11.87 12.87 -9.62
N CYS A 814 -10.65 13.37 -9.36
CA CYS A 814 -10.16 14.59 -10.00
C CYS A 814 -10.06 14.45 -11.53
N ILE A 815 -9.50 13.34 -12.01
CA ILE A 815 -9.42 13.04 -13.45
C ILE A 815 -10.83 12.98 -14.05
N ARG A 816 -11.78 12.29 -13.40
CA ARG A 816 -13.17 12.19 -13.84
C ARG A 816 -13.86 13.54 -13.93
N ILE A 817 -13.75 14.40 -12.91
CA ILE A 817 -14.34 15.77 -12.92
C ILE A 817 -13.85 16.54 -14.15
N LEU A 818 -12.55 16.51 -14.42
CA LEU A 818 -11.95 17.20 -15.56
C LEU A 818 -12.38 16.58 -16.91
N GLN A 819 -12.49 15.25 -17.00
CA GLN A 819 -12.99 14.55 -18.18
C GLN A 819 -14.46 14.89 -18.49
N MET A 820 -15.32 15.03 -17.48
CA MET A 820 -16.72 15.45 -17.65
C MET A 820 -16.86 16.88 -18.20
N HIS A 821 -15.82 17.71 -18.06
CA HIS A 821 -15.77 19.06 -18.61
C HIS A 821 -15.14 19.11 -20.01
N LEU A 822 -14.42 18.08 -20.44
CA LEU A 822 -13.69 18.04 -21.72
C LEU A 822 -14.60 18.23 -22.98
N PRO A 823 -15.85 17.72 -23.04
CA PRO A 823 -16.78 17.99 -24.14
C PRO A 823 -17.19 19.46 -24.22
N ALA A 824 -17.31 20.15 -23.08
CA ALA A 824 -17.70 21.56 -23.00
C ALA A 824 -16.64 22.53 -23.56
N LEU A 825 -15.39 22.08 -23.75
CA LEU A 825 -14.31 22.82 -24.40
C LEU A 825 -14.21 22.57 -25.92
N GLN A 826 -15.03 21.69 -26.50
CA GLN A 826 -14.77 21.13 -27.84
C GLN A 826 -14.77 22.16 -28.98
N HIS A 827 -15.75 23.07 -29.00
CA HIS A 827 -16.05 23.90 -30.17
C HIS A 827 -15.55 25.36 -30.03
N ASN A 828 -14.93 25.72 -28.91
CA ASN A 828 -14.34 27.05 -28.70
C ASN A 828 -12.86 26.90 -28.28
N PRO A 829 -11.89 27.23 -29.16
CA PRO A 829 -10.46 27.10 -28.85
C PRO A 829 -9.97 28.13 -27.81
N GLU A 830 -10.78 29.12 -27.44
CA GLU A 830 -10.51 30.05 -26.34
C GLU A 830 -11.01 29.53 -24.98
N SER A 831 -11.81 28.45 -24.93
CA SER A 831 -12.28 27.87 -23.67
C SER A 831 -11.14 27.28 -22.84
N ARG A 832 -11.09 27.61 -21.56
CA ARG A 832 -10.08 27.13 -20.60
C ARG A 832 -10.74 26.59 -19.34
N ILE A 833 -10.06 25.63 -18.72
CA ILE A 833 -10.28 25.24 -17.32
C ILE A 833 -9.30 26.03 -16.46
N TYR A 834 -9.79 26.61 -15.37
CA TYR A 834 -9.02 27.34 -14.37
C TYR A 834 -9.21 26.64 -13.04
N ILE A 835 -8.12 26.11 -12.48
CA ILE A 835 -8.12 25.47 -11.16
C ILE A 835 -7.41 26.43 -10.20
N ASP A 836 -8.18 27.09 -9.33
CA ASP A 836 -7.69 27.85 -8.18
C ASP A 836 -7.51 26.90 -6.98
N ASP A 837 -6.29 26.40 -6.84
CA ASP A 837 -5.94 25.39 -5.84
C ASP A 837 -4.44 25.50 -5.48
N LYS A 838 -3.99 24.79 -4.45
CA LYS A 838 -2.58 24.88 -4.03
C LYS A 838 -1.69 24.08 -4.97
N THR A 839 -0.66 24.74 -5.49
CA THR A 839 0.40 24.10 -6.28
C THR A 839 1.70 24.08 -5.48
N LEU A 840 1.88 23.04 -4.66
CA LEU A 840 3.10 22.89 -3.87
C LEU A 840 4.33 22.76 -4.80
N PRO A 841 5.47 23.38 -4.48
CA PRO A 841 6.69 23.23 -5.29
C PRO A 841 7.16 21.76 -5.29
N ASP A 842 7.68 21.29 -6.42
CA ASP A 842 8.25 19.94 -6.52
C ASP A 842 9.48 19.80 -5.62
N ASP A 843 10.41 20.75 -5.72
CA ASP A 843 11.55 20.88 -4.83
C ASP A 843 11.06 21.33 -3.46
N LYS A 844 11.27 20.50 -2.44
CA LYS A 844 10.81 20.79 -1.07
C LYS A 844 11.57 22.02 -0.53
N PRO A 845 10.90 23.14 -0.23
CA PRO A 845 11.53 24.26 0.46
C PRO A 845 12.01 23.83 1.85
N ASP A 846 13.00 24.55 2.39
CA ASP A 846 13.49 24.34 3.75
C ASP A 846 12.31 24.44 4.74
N ALA A 847 12.27 23.55 5.74
CA ALA A 847 11.15 23.43 6.69
C ALA A 847 10.86 24.72 7.48
N SER A 848 11.83 25.63 7.58
CA SER A 848 11.67 26.94 8.22
C SER A 848 11.19 28.06 7.28
N THR A 849 10.96 27.75 6.00
CA THR A 849 10.41 28.69 5.03
C THR A 849 8.97 29.04 5.43
N PRO A 850 8.60 30.34 5.52
CA PRO A 850 7.26 30.74 5.94
C PRO A 850 6.17 30.11 5.08
N GLY A 851 5.20 29.45 5.70
CA GLY A 851 4.10 28.77 5.03
C GLY A 851 4.24 27.25 4.93
N VAL A 852 5.45 26.69 4.98
CA VAL A 852 5.68 25.24 4.79
C VAL A 852 5.05 24.39 5.89
N GLU A 853 5.17 24.82 7.16
CA GLU A 853 4.49 24.20 8.30
C GLU A 853 2.96 24.15 8.07
N TYR A 854 2.38 25.25 7.56
CA TYR A 854 0.95 25.35 7.29
C TYR A 854 0.51 24.47 6.11
N THR A 855 1.22 24.48 4.98
CA THR A 855 0.85 23.66 3.82
C THR A 855 1.02 22.15 4.11
N ALA A 856 2.04 21.76 4.88
CA ALA A 856 2.23 20.38 5.30
C ALA A 856 1.14 19.92 6.30
N ALA A 857 0.76 20.77 7.26
CA ALA A 857 -0.35 20.50 8.15
C ALA A 857 -1.69 20.42 7.40
N LEU A 858 -1.89 21.27 6.39
CA LEU A 858 -3.06 21.23 5.53
C LEU A 858 -3.13 19.94 4.70
N SER A 859 -2.01 19.42 4.20
CA SER A 859 -1.98 18.10 3.53
C SER A 859 -2.51 16.98 4.43
N LEU A 860 -2.12 16.97 5.72
CA LEU A 860 -2.64 16.03 6.71
C LEU A 860 -4.12 16.30 7.06
N ALA A 861 -4.55 17.56 7.04
CA ALA A 861 -5.95 17.91 7.25
C ALA A 861 -6.84 17.43 6.10
N MET A 862 -6.43 17.58 4.84
CA MET A 862 -7.16 17.03 3.69
C MET A 862 -7.24 15.50 3.77
N LYS A 863 -6.14 14.83 4.17
CA LYS A 863 -6.15 13.38 4.37
C LYS A 863 -7.09 12.95 5.51
N ALA A 864 -7.17 13.71 6.60
CA ALA A 864 -8.08 13.40 7.70
C ALA A 864 -9.57 13.67 7.37
N MET A 865 -9.85 14.78 6.71
CA MET A 865 -11.22 15.25 6.45
C MET A 865 -11.87 14.55 5.25
N PHE A 866 -11.09 14.29 4.19
CA PHE A 866 -11.60 13.89 2.87
C PHE A 866 -10.90 12.66 2.27
N ASP A 867 -9.94 12.07 2.97
CA ASP A 867 -8.98 11.09 2.45
C ASP A 867 -8.08 11.57 1.27
N ALA A 868 -8.18 12.85 0.93
CA ALA A 868 -7.52 13.52 -0.20
C ALA A 868 -6.12 14.07 0.14
N GLN A 869 -5.52 14.83 -0.79
CA GLN A 869 -4.16 15.36 -0.66
C GLN A 869 -3.95 16.72 -1.35
N GLU A 870 -3.07 17.54 -0.76
CA GLU A 870 -2.51 18.72 -1.40
C GLU A 870 -1.42 18.32 -2.41
N ARG A 871 -1.47 18.85 -3.64
CA ARG A 871 -0.71 18.33 -4.77
C ARG A 871 0.48 19.21 -5.17
N ARG A 872 1.53 18.57 -5.68
CA ARG A 872 2.72 19.25 -6.25
C ARG A 872 2.52 19.54 -7.74
N GLU A 873 3.32 20.46 -8.28
CA GLU A 873 3.23 20.88 -9.68
C GLU A 873 3.29 19.69 -10.67
N LYS A 874 4.25 18.76 -10.52
CA LYS A 874 4.30 17.55 -11.38
C LYS A 874 3.04 16.70 -11.29
N HIS A 875 2.44 16.61 -10.10
CA HIS A 875 1.23 15.82 -9.84
C HIS A 875 0.01 16.45 -10.51
N TRP A 876 -0.16 17.76 -10.38
CA TRP A 876 -1.20 18.52 -11.10
C TRP A 876 -1.06 18.38 -12.62
N ARG A 877 0.16 18.50 -13.14
CA ARG A 877 0.45 18.31 -14.57
C ARG A 877 0.07 16.91 -15.05
N TRP A 878 0.33 15.88 -14.23
CA TRP A 878 -0.07 14.50 -14.53
C TRP A 878 -1.60 14.30 -14.52
N ILE A 879 -2.33 14.74 -13.49
CA ILE A 879 -3.81 14.62 -13.44
C ILE A 879 -4.46 15.31 -14.65
N ILE A 880 -4.01 16.52 -14.98
CA ILE A 880 -4.53 17.30 -16.09
C ILE A 880 -4.21 16.63 -17.45
N ASP A 881 -3.03 16.01 -17.58
CA ASP A 881 -2.66 15.20 -18.74
C ASP A 881 -3.57 13.96 -18.90
N GLN A 882 -3.81 13.20 -17.82
CA GLN A 882 -4.70 12.02 -17.83
C GLN A 882 -6.16 12.38 -18.13
N ALA A 883 -6.58 13.61 -17.82
CA ALA A 883 -7.90 14.13 -18.19
C ALA A 883 -8.02 14.57 -19.68
N GLY A 884 -6.98 14.39 -20.51
CA GLY A 884 -6.99 14.81 -21.92
C GLY A 884 -6.80 16.32 -22.13
N LEU A 885 -6.33 17.03 -21.10
CA LEU A 885 -6.02 18.46 -21.14
C LEU A 885 -4.50 18.68 -21.27
N GLU A 886 -4.09 19.93 -21.44
CA GLU A 886 -2.69 20.35 -21.28
C GLU A 886 -2.63 21.64 -20.44
N VAL A 887 -1.67 21.69 -19.52
CA VAL A 887 -1.40 22.88 -18.68
C VAL A 887 -0.72 23.93 -19.54
N VAL A 888 -1.39 25.07 -19.71
CA VAL A 888 -0.87 26.26 -20.39
C VAL A 888 0.10 27.01 -19.47
N GLU A 889 -0.32 27.27 -18.24
CA GLU A 889 0.43 28.09 -17.27
C GLU A 889 -0.02 27.79 -15.84
N ILE A 890 0.82 28.11 -14.85
CA ILE A 890 0.47 28.08 -13.43
C ILE A 890 0.93 29.40 -12.81
N ARG A 891 0.00 30.14 -12.19
CA ARG A 891 0.27 31.46 -11.61
C ARG A 891 0.01 31.45 -10.10
N LYS A 892 1.09 31.45 -9.30
CA LYS A 892 1.03 31.58 -7.84
C LYS A 892 0.64 33.00 -7.43
N PHE A 893 -0.28 33.14 -6.48
CA PHE A 893 -0.72 34.46 -6.00
C PHE A 893 -0.61 34.67 -4.48
N THR A 894 -0.42 33.61 -3.67
CA THR A 894 -0.11 33.77 -2.23
C THR A 894 1.25 33.17 -1.84
N LYS A 895 1.71 33.52 -0.64
CA LYS A 895 2.85 32.89 0.06
C LYS A 895 2.54 31.48 0.62
N PHE A 896 1.33 30.97 0.41
CA PHE A 896 0.86 29.67 0.89
C PHE A 896 0.55 28.73 -0.30
N ASP A 897 1.23 28.96 -1.43
CA ASP A 897 1.16 28.22 -2.68
C ASP A 897 -0.22 28.18 -3.38
N ASP A 898 -1.18 29.03 -2.98
CA ASP A 898 -2.43 29.21 -3.73
C ASP A 898 -2.12 29.73 -5.15
N SER A 899 -2.67 29.05 -6.15
CA SER A 899 -2.26 29.16 -7.55
C SER A 899 -3.43 28.97 -8.50
N VAL A 900 -3.42 29.69 -9.63
CA VAL A 900 -4.32 29.39 -10.74
C VAL A 900 -3.59 28.54 -11.76
N ILE A 901 -4.01 27.29 -11.94
CA ILE A 901 -3.57 26.41 -13.02
C ILE A 901 -4.51 26.62 -14.21
N ILE A 902 -3.95 27.06 -15.34
CA ILE A 902 -4.70 27.30 -16.58
C ILE A 902 -4.50 26.09 -17.49
N ALA A 903 -5.58 25.39 -17.80
CA ALA A 903 -5.57 24.21 -18.68
C ALA A 903 -6.47 24.43 -19.91
N LYS A 904 -6.15 23.73 -21.01
CA LYS A 904 -6.97 23.71 -22.22
C LYS A 904 -7.08 22.28 -22.76
N ARG A 905 -8.06 22.02 -23.62
CA ARG A 905 -8.18 20.74 -24.33
C ARG A 905 -6.97 20.47 -25.21
N ARG A 906 -6.42 19.25 -25.11
CA ARG A 906 -5.38 18.78 -26.04
C ARG A 906 -6.03 18.48 -27.38
N TYR A 907 -5.62 19.20 -28.42
CA TYR A 907 -5.94 18.82 -29.79
C TYR A 907 -4.84 17.87 -30.28
N GLN A 908 -5.16 16.59 -30.43
CA GLN A 908 -4.30 15.69 -31.19
C GLN A 908 -4.38 16.12 -32.66
N ASP A 909 -3.24 16.47 -33.25
CA ASP A 909 -3.13 16.63 -34.69
C ASP A 909 -3.51 15.29 -35.35
N GLN A 910 -4.61 15.26 -36.12
CA GLN A 910 -5.07 14.07 -36.85
C GLN A 910 -4.17 13.68 -38.05
N TRP A 911 -2.88 14.00 -37.98
CA TRP A 911 -1.90 13.76 -39.04
C TRP A 911 -0.52 13.45 -38.45
N ARG A 912 -0.30 12.18 -38.08
CA ARG A 912 1.02 11.51 -38.05
C ARG A 912 0.86 10.01 -38.32
#